data_AF-Q9DAK3-F1
#
_entry.id   AF-Q9DAK3-F1
#
_cell.length_a   1.000
_cell.length_b   1.000
_cell.length_c   1.000
_cell.angle_alpha   90.00
_cell.angle_beta   90.00
_cell.angle_gamma   90.00
#
_symmetry.space_group_name_H-M   'P 1'
#
loop_
_entity.id
_entity.type
_entity.pdbx_description
1 polymer ?
#
loop_
_entity_poly.entity_id
_entity_poly.type
_entity_poly.pdbx_seq_one_letter_code
_entity_poly.pdbx_strand_id
1 'polypeptide(L)'
;MDSDMDYERPNVETIKCVVVGDNAVGKTRLICARACNTTLTQYQLLATHVPTVWAIDQYRVCQEVLERSRDVVDEVSISLRLWDTFGDHHKDRRFAYGRSDVVVLCFSIANPNSLNHVKTMWYQEIKHFCPRTPVVLVGCQLDLRYADLEAVNRARRPLARPIKRGDILPPEKGREVAKELGIPYYETSVFDQFGIKDVFDNAIRAALISRRHLQFWKSHLKKVQKPLLQAPFLPPKAPPPVIKVPECPSAGTSDAACLLDNPLCADVLFVLHDEEHIFAHRIYLATSSSKFYDLFLMECEESPCWGGGAGEEVPCRDFQGRTQSLGSAEEGKEGPQRTPQADPGASSGQDLPESLALQMEASGSEGHALSGWSKGFVSMHREVRVNPISKRVGPVTVVRLDPSMQSGPFRTLLRFLYSGQLDEKEKDLLGLAQMAEVLEMFDLRMMVENIMNKEAFMNQEITKAFHVRKANRIKECLSKGTFSDVTFTLDDGAISAHKPLLICSCEWMAAMFGGSFVESANREVHLPNINKMSMQAVLEYLYTKQLSPNLDLDPLELIALANRFCLTHLVALVEQHAVQELTKAAVSGVSIDGEVLSYLELAQFHNANQLAAWCLHHICTNYNSVCSKFRKEIKSKSADNQEYFERHRWPPVWYLKEEDHYQRVKREREKEDLALNKHHSRRKWCFWHSSPAVA
;
A
#
# COMPACT_ATOMS: atom_id res chain seq x y z
N MET A 1 66.77 4.12 -4.27
CA MET A 1 65.81 3.00 -4.24
C MET A 1 65.18 2.98 -5.62
N ASP A 2 65.62 2.06 -6.46
CA ASP A 2 65.26 2.01 -7.87
C ASP A 2 63.76 1.75 -8.06
N SER A 3 63.05 2.72 -8.66
CA SER A 3 61.59 2.70 -8.81
C SER A 3 61.09 2.29 -10.19
N ASP A 4 61.97 1.80 -11.08
CA ASP A 4 61.61 1.42 -12.45
C ASP A 4 61.61 -0.10 -12.68
N MET A 5 61.21 -0.89 -11.67
CA MET A 5 60.86 -2.30 -11.87
C MET A 5 59.41 -2.45 -12.36
N ASP A 6 59.14 -1.98 -13.58
CA ASP A 6 58.01 -2.51 -14.33
C ASP A 6 58.33 -3.98 -14.65
N TYR A 7 57.71 -4.90 -13.89
CA TYR A 7 57.62 -6.31 -14.25
C TYR A 7 56.85 -6.44 -15.57
N GLU A 8 57.49 -6.16 -16.71
CA GLU A 8 57.04 -6.65 -18.01
C GLU A 8 57.25 -8.17 -18.02
N ARG A 9 56.28 -8.89 -17.43
CA ARG A 9 56.20 -10.34 -17.61
C ARG A 9 56.11 -10.60 -19.13
N PRO A 10 56.91 -11.53 -19.68
CA PRO A 10 56.78 -11.88 -21.09
C PRO A 10 55.33 -12.27 -21.40
N ASN A 11 54.78 -11.73 -22.50
CA ASN A 11 53.43 -11.96 -23.02
C ASN A 11 52.25 -11.27 -22.31
N VAL A 12 52.48 -10.31 -21.40
CA VAL A 12 51.40 -9.44 -20.89
C VAL A 12 51.28 -8.18 -21.75
N GLU A 13 50.11 -7.93 -22.33
CA GLU A 13 49.84 -6.75 -23.14
C GLU A 13 49.28 -5.61 -22.27
N THR A 14 50.07 -4.56 -22.05
CA THR A 14 49.58 -3.33 -21.40
C THR A 14 48.67 -2.56 -22.37
N ILE A 15 47.48 -2.17 -21.90
CA ILE A 15 46.47 -1.46 -22.68
C ILE A 15 46.10 -0.16 -21.97
N LYS A 16 46.42 0.98 -22.59
CA LYS A 16 45.98 2.31 -22.15
C LYS A 16 44.60 2.62 -22.72
N CYS A 17 43.59 2.64 -21.85
CA CYS A 17 42.20 2.96 -22.17
C CYS A 17 41.83 4.34 -21.60
N VAL A 18 41.48 5.27 -22.48
CA VAL A 18 41.09 6.64 -22.10
C VAL A 18 39.58 6.76 -22.14
N VAL A 19 38.97 7.25 -21.06
CA VAL A 19 37.51 7.46 -20.95
C VAL A 19 37.21 8.94 -21.08
N VAL A 20 36.36 9.30 -22.05
CA VAL A 20 36.08 10.70 -22.42
C VAL A 20 34.59 10.93 -22.67
N GLY A 21 34.16 12.19 -22.70
CA GLY A 21 32.75 12.58 -22.86
C GLY A 21 32.37 13.75 -21.96
N ASP A 22 31.13 14.22 -22.09
CA ASP A 22 30.59 15.36 -21.34
C ASP A 22 30.72 15.21 -19.82
N ASN A 23 30.62 16.32 -19.09
CA ASN A 23 30.52 16.30 -17.64
C ASN A 23 29.28 15.52 -17.18
N ALA A 24 29.41 14.88 -16.01
CA ALA A 24 28.31 14.17 -15.33
C ALA A 24 27.64 13.01 -16.10
N VAL A 25 28.22 12.54 -17.23
CA VAL A 25 27.67 11.38 -17.97
C VAL A 25 27.93 10.03 -17.29
N GLY A 26 28.80 9.97 -16.28
CA GLY A 26 29.09 8.76 -15.51
C GLY A 26 30.48 8.14 -15.72
N LYS A 27 31.40 8.82 -16.43
CA LYS A 27 32.78 8.33 -16.71
C LYS A 27 33.50 7.80 -15.47
N THR A 28 33.64 8.64 -14.46
CA THR A 28 34.32 8.30 -13.21
C THR A 28 33.63 7.14 -12.48
N ARG A 29 32.30 7.10 -12.46
CA ARG A 29 31.54 6.00 -11.84
C ARG A 29 31.75 4.68 -12.56
N LEU A 30 31.80 4.71 -13.90
CA LEU A 30 32.11 3.55 -14.72
C LEU A 30 33.54 3.05 -14.46
N ILE A 31 34.51 3.96 -14.34
CA ILE A 31 35.90 3.62 -13.98
C ILE A 31 35.98 3.00 -12.59
N CYS A 32 35.39 3.64 -11.57
CA CYS A 32 35.38 3.10 -10.21
C CYS A 32 34.70 1.73 -10.15
N ALA A 33 33.59 1.55 -10.87
CA ALA A 33 32.91 0.26 -10.93
C ALA A 33 33.81 -0.84 -11.53
N ARG A 34 34.61 -0.53 -12.56
CA ARG A 34 35.57 -1.50 -13.12
C ARG A 34 36.81 -1.71 -12.24
N ALA A 35 37.45 -0.64 -11.82
CA ALA A 35 38.75 -0.69 -11.15
C ALA A 35 38.65 -1.09 -9.67
N CYS A 36 37.59 -0.64 -9.00
CA CYS A 36 37.35 -0.88 -7.58
C CYS A 36 36.20 -1.85 -7.32
N ASN A 37 35.58 -2.44 -8.34
CA ASN A 37 34.40 -3.31 -8.20
C ASN A 37 33.32 -2.66 -7.32
N THR A 38 33.21 -1.33 -7.39
CA THR A 38 32.38 -0.55 -6.48
C THR A 38 30.92 -0.75 -6.87
N THR A 39 30.15 -1.29 -5.93
CA THR A 39 28.70 -1.23 -5.96
C THR A 39 28.27 0.10 -5.34
N LEU A 40 27.40 0.83 -6.04
CA LEU A 40 26.89 2.12 -5.57
C LEU A 40 25.39 2.02 -5.39
N THR A 41 24.91 2.45 -4.23
CA THR A 41 23.47 2.60 -3.99
C THR A 41 22.91 3.72 -4.86
N GLN A 42 21.59 3.72 -5.09
CA GLN A 42 20.92 4.79 -5.83
C GLN A 42 21.20 6.17 -5.19
N TYR A 43 21.22 6.26 -3.85
CA TYR A 43 21.59 7.50 -3.16
C TYR A 43 23.02 7.95 -3.49
N GLN A 44 24.01 7.06 -3.48
CA GLN A 44 25.39 7.40 -3.85
C GLN A 44 25.52 7.79 -5.33
N LEU A 45 24.72 7.18 -6.20
CA LEU A 45 24.64 7.55 -7.62
C LEU A 45 23.89 8.87 -7.86
N LEU A 46 23.08 9.36 -6.93
CA LEU A 46 22.41 10.65 -7.07
C LEU A 46 23.12 11.76 -6.29
N ALA A 47 23.94 11.39 -5.30
CA ALA A 47 24.79 12.29 -4.55
C ALA A 47 25.78 13.05 -5.44
N THR A 48 26.18 14.22 -4.95
CA THR A 48 27.23 15.07 -5.52
C THR A 48 28.44 14.24 -5.92
N HIS A 49 28.74 14.20 -7.22
CA HIS A 49 30.02 13.73 -7.69
C HIS A 49 31.12 14.68 -7.22
N VAL A 50 31.99 14.21 -6.33
CA VAL A 50 33.25 14.89 -6.04
C VAL A 50 34.15 14.66 -7.26
N PRO A 51 34.65 15.71 -7.93
CA PRO A 51 35.65 15.58 -8.99
C PRO A 51 36.84 14.73 -8.52
N THR A 52 37.00 13.51 -9.04
CA THR A 52 38.20 12.71 -8.82
C THR A 52 38.92 12.56 -10.14
N VAL A 53 40.15 13.06 -10.25
CA VAL A 53 41.03 12.72 -11.37
C VAL A 53 41.48 11.27 -11.13
N TRP A 54 40.87 10.29 -11.79
CA TRP A 54 41.43 8.94 -11.87
C TRP A 54 42.52 8.96 -12.97
N ALA A 55 43.72 9.44 -12.64
CA ALA A 55 44.85 9.42 -13.58
C ALA A 55 46.08 8.82 -12.89
N ILE A 56 46.63 7.75 -13.46
CA ILE A 56 47.93 7.09 -13.21
C ILE A 56 48.24 6.67 -11.75
N ASP A 57 48.12 7.58 -10.79
CA ASP A 57 48.63 7.46 -9.44
C ASP A 57 47.94 6.34 -8.65
N GLN A 58 46.65 6.11 -8.88
CA GLN A 58 45.91 5.05 -8.16
C GLN A 58 46.46 3.64 -8.41
N TYR A 59 47.05 3.38 -9.58
CA TYR A 59 47.70 2.10 -9.88
C TYR A 59 49.02 1.90 -9.13
N ARG A 60 49.66 2.99 -8.69
CA ARG A 60 50.89 2.95 -7.86
C ARG A 60 50.54 2.92 -6.38
N VAL A 61 49.45 3.57 -5.99
CA VAL A 61 49.05 3.76 -4.58
C VAL A 61 48.20 2.60 -4.04
N CYS A 62 47.30 2.03 -4.85
CA CYS A 62 46.36 1.00 -4.41
C CYS A 62 46.64 -0.36 -5.04
N GLN A 63 47.12 -1.30 -4.22
CA GLN A 63 47.45 -2.67 -4.64
C GLN A 63 46.23 -3.42 -5.23
N GLU A 64 45.04 -3.25 -4.65
CA GLU A 64 43.81 -3.88 -5.15
C GLU A 64 43.44 -3.42 -6.58
N VAL A 65 43.63 -2.12 -6.87
CA VAL A 65 43.42 -1.54 -8.20
C VAL A 65 44.45 -2.08 -9.20
N LEU A 66 45.70 -2.25 -8.77
CA LEU A 66 46.75 -2.85 -9.60
C LEU A 66 46.45 -4.31 -9.93
N GLU A 67 46.01 -5.09 -8.95
CA GLU A 67 45.66 -6.51 -9.15
C GLU A 67 44.47 -6.66 -10.10
N ARG A 68 43.41 -5.86 -9.92
CA ARG A 68 42.23 -5.84 -10.80
C ARG A 68 42.50 -5.28 -12.20
N SER A 69 43.60 -4.56 -12.38
CA SER A 69 44.04 -4.13 -13.71
C SER A 69 44.46 -5.30 -14.59
N ARG A 70 44.84 -6.44 -13.98
CA ARG A 70 45.27 -7.64 -14.69
C ARG A 70 44.06 -8.50 -15.02
N ASP A 71 43.95 -8.89 -16.28
CA ASP A 71 42.85 -9.74 -16.76
C ASP A 71 43.35 -10.65 -17.90
N VAL A 72 42.50 -11.60 -18.31
CA VAL A 72 42.74 -12.44 -19.49
C VAL A 72 41.55 -12.31 -20.44
N VAL A 73 41.81 -11.74 -21.62
CA VAL A 73 40.80 -11.58 -22.67
C VAL A 73 41.21 -12.41 -23.88
N ASP A 74 40.36 -13.36 -24.28
CA ASP A 74 40.58 -14.25 -25.43
C ASP A 74 41.97 -14.94 -25.40
N GLU A 75 42.35 -15.50 -24.25
CA GLU A 75 43.65 -16.13 -23.95
C GLU A 75 44.86 -15.18 -23.91
N VAL A 76 44.65 -13.86 -24.03
CA VAL A 76 45.70 -12.86 -23.92
C VAL A 76 45.71 -12.28 -22.52
N SER A 77 46.83 -12.42 -21.81
CA SER A 77 47.05 -11.73 -20.53
C SER A 77 47.23 -10.23 -20.78
N ILE A 78 46.44 -9.40 -20.12
CA ILE A 78 46.47 -7.94 -20.29
C ILE A 78 46.69 -7.22 -18.96
N SER A 79 47.19 -5.99 -19.04
CA SER A 79 47.15 -5.00 -17.94
C SER A 79 46.44 -3.74 -18.42
N LEU A 80 45.20 -3.54 -17.95
CA LEU A 80 44.34 -2.43 -18.31
C LEU A 80 44.66 -1.19 -17.47
N ARG A 81 45.11 -0.12 -18.10
CA ARG A 81 45.33 1.19 -17.49
C ARG A 81 44.22 2.15 -17.93
N LEU A 82 43.33 2.48 -17.01
CA LEU A 82 42.23 3.41 -17.19
C LEU A 82 42.68 4.84 -16.94
N TRP A 83 42.25 5.74 -17.80
CA TRP A 83 42.51 7.17 -17.71
C TRP A 83 41.19 7.91 -17.73
N ASP A 84 40.81 8.48 -16.59
CA ASP A 84 39.66 9.39 -16.50
C ASP A 84 40.04 10.77 -17.03
N THR A 85 39.08 11.48 -17.62
CA THR A 85 39.28 12.82 -18.13
C THR A 85 38.14 13.74 -17.72
N PHE A 86 38.45 15.02 -17.47
CA PHE A 86 37.40 16.02 -17.29
C PHE A 86 36.85 16.48 -18.63
N GLY A 87 35.53 16.69 -18.67
CA GLY A 87 34.83 17.16 -19.86
C GLY A 87 35.31 18.55 -20.34
N ASP A 88 35.77 19.41 -19.42
CA ASP A 88 36.13 20.80 -19.76
C ASP A 88 37.65 21.09 -19.84
N HIS A 89 38.52 20.13 -19.50
CA HIS A 89 39.97 20.37 -19.45
C HIS A 89 40.71 19.91 -20.72
N HIS A 90 40.63 20.69 -21.80
CA HIS A 90 41.28 20.35 -23.09
C HIS A 90 42.79 20.03 -22.98
N LYS A 91 43.55 20.74 -22.12
CA LYS A 91 45.00 20.52 -21.97
C LYS A 91 45.32 19.14 -21.40
N ASP A 92 44.60 18.73 -20.35
CA ASP A 92 44.81 17.43 -19.70
C ASP A 92 44.35 16.27 -20.59
N ARG A 93 43.31 16.49 -21.41
CA ARG A 93 42.85 15.50 -22.40
C ARG A 93 43.86 15.21 -23.49
N ARG A 94 44.54 16.24 -24.03
CA ARG A 94 45.61 16.05 -25.03
C ARG A 94 46.71 15.14 -24.50
N PHE A 95 47.10 15.32 -23.24
CA PHE A 95 48.07 14.44 -22.58
C PHE A 95 47.52 13.02 -22.40
N ALA A 96 46.26 12.88 -21.97
CA ALA A 96 45.62 11.58 -21.81
C ALA A 96 45.56 10.78 -23.13
N TYR A 97 45.28 11.43 -24.26
CA TYR A 97 45.26 10.80 -25.59
C TYR A 97 46.61 10.26 -26.06
N GLY A 98 47.73 10.82 -25.59
CA GLY A 98 49.06 10.39 -25.99
C GLY A 98 49.27 8.88 -25.80
N ARG A 99 49.56 8.15 -26.89
CA ARG A 99 49.77 6.69 -26.90
C ARG A 99 48.57 5.89 -26.35
N SER A 100 47.35 6.39 -26.46
CA SER A 100 46.15 5.61 -26.10
C SER A 100 45.94 4.44 -27.06
N ASP A 101 45.73 3.24 -26.50
CA ASP A 101 45.44 2.02 -27.27
C ASP A 101 43.96 1.91 -27.66
N VAL A 102 43.07 2.47 -26.85
CA VAL A 102 41.62 2.55 -27.11
C VAL A 102 41.01 3.74 -26.38
N VAL A 103 39.96 4.32 -26.96
CA VAL A 103 39.16 5.38 -26.34
C VAL A 103 37.73 4.89 -26.10
N VAL A 104 37.25 5.02 -24.87
CA VAL A 104 35.86 4.80 -24.48
C VAL A 104 35.16 6.16 -24.43
N LEU A 105 34.24 6.39 -25.35
CA LEU A 105 33.49 7.63 -25.49
C LEU A 105 32.11 7.48 -24.84
N CYS A 106 31.90 8.16 -23.72
CA CYS A 106 30.69 8.06 -22.93
C CYS A 106 29.72 9.22 -23.20
N PHE A 107 28.43 8.91 -23.22
CA PHE A 107 27.34 9.87 -23.09
C PHE A 107 26.33 9.34 -22.07
N SER A 108 25.43 10.19 -21.59
CA SER A 108 24.34 9.77 -20.69
C SER A 108 23.08 9.54 -21.50
N ILE A 109 22.43 8.40 -21.27
CA ILE A 109 21.12 8.14 -21.89
C ILE A 109 20.03 9.10 -21.41
N ALA A 110 20.24 9.83 -20.32
CA ALA A 110 19.31 10.85 -19.79
C ALA A 110 19.71 12.28 -20.18
N ASN A 111 20.70 12.45 -21.06
CA ASN A 111 21.14 13.75 -21.56
C ASN A 111 21.32 13.70 -23.09
N PRO A 112 20.28 14.06 -23.87
CA PRO A 112 20.33 14.07 -25.33
C PRO A 112 21.46 14.92 -25.92
N ASN A 113 21.83 16.02 -25.27
CA ASN A 113 22.93 16.87 -25.73
C ASN A 113 24.27 16.15 -25.69
N SER A 114 24.49 15.30 -24.67
CA SER A 114 25.73 14.53 -24.58
C SER A 114 25.91 13.53 -25.73
N LEU A 115 24.81 12.98 -26.27
CA LEU A 115 24.86 12.16 -27.49
C LEU A 115 25.09 13.02 -28.74
N ASN A 116 24.52 14.23 -28.81
CA ASN A 116 24.83 15.13 -29.92
C ASN A 116 26.32 15.52 -29.94
N HIS A 117 26.91 15.82 -28.78
CA HIS A 117 28.32 16.16 -28.63
C HIS A 117 29.26 15.01 -29.01
N VAL A 118 28.84 13.75 -28.90
CA VAL A 118 29.62 12.59 -29.40
C VAL A 118 30.03 12.82 -30.85
N LYS A 119 29.09 13.24 -31.71
CA LYS A 119 29.33 13.44 -33.14
C LYS A 119 29.95 14.80 -33.44
N THR A 120 29.43 15.85 -32.81
CA THR A 120 29.80 17.23 -33.17
C THR A 120 31.11 17.71 -32.56
N MET A 121 31.59 17.08 -31.50
CA MET A 121 32.77 17.52 -30.76
C MET A 121 33.72 16.35 -30.45
N TRP A 122 33.28 15.38 -29.66
CA TRP A 122 34.15 14.39 -29.05
C TRP A 122 34.82 13.47 -30.06
N TYR A 123 34.06 12.91 -31.01
CA TYR A 123 34.62 12.01 -32.00
C TYR A 123 35.64 12.71 -32.91
N GLN A 124 35.38 13.96 -33.28
CA GLN A 124 36.31 14.76 -34.07
C GLN A 124 37.60 15.05 -33.31
N GLU A 125 37.50 15.43 -32.03
CA GLU A 125 38.65 15.66 -31.15
C GLU A 125 39.49 14.37 -31.03
N ILE A 126 38.85 13.23 -30.74
CA ILE A 126 39.53 11.94 -30.62
C ILE A 126 40.24 11.57 -31.92
N LYS A 127 39.59 11.70 -33.08
CA LYS A 127 40.20 11.35 -34.36
C LYS A 127 41.29 12.32 -34.81
N HIS A 128 41.26 13.57 -34.36
CA HIS A 128 42.34 14.52 -34.57
C HIS A 128 43.63 14.10 -33.82
N PHE A 129 43.52 13.73 -32.53
CA PHE A 129 44.69 13.33 -31.73
C PHE A 129 45.09 11.87 -31.89
N CYS A 130 44.11 11.00 -32.15
CA CYS A 130 44.25 9.54 -32.17
C CYS A 130 43.61 8.93 -33.43
N PRO A 131 44.12 9.22 -34.63
CA PRO A 131 43.47 8.84 -35.89
C PRO A 131 43.31 7.33 -36.07
N ARG A 132 44.28 6.53 -35.60
CA ARG A 132 44.30 5.06 -35.69
C ARG A 132 43.76 4.35 -34.45
N THR A 133 43.46 5.09 -33.38
CA THR A 133 43.00 4.47 -32.13
C THR A 133 41.52 4.06 -32.29
N PRO A 134 41.18 2.81 -31.94
CA PRO A 134 39.80 2.36 -31.86
C PRO A 134 39.00 3.18 -30.84
N VAL A 135 37.73 3.41 -31.15
CA VAL A 135 36.79 4.11 -30.27
C VAL A 135 35.62 3.19 -30.00
N VAL A 136 35.15 3.15 -28.76
CA VAL A 136 33.95 2.43 -28.34
C VAL A 136 32.95 3.44 -27.79
N LEU A 137 31.73 3.49 -28.33
CA LEU A 137 30.67 4.37 -27.85
C LEU A 137 29.93 3.70 -26.69
N VAL A 138 29.69 4.44 -25.61
CA VAL A 138 29.03 3.92 -24.41
C VAL A 138 27.91 4.85 -23.95
N GLY A 139 26.69 4.31 -23.90
CA GLY A 139 25.56 4.93 -23.22
C GLY A 139 25.57 4.58 -21.74
N CYS A 140 25.75 5.56 -20.87
CA CYS A 140 25.77 5.37 -19.42
C CYS A 140 24.41 5.68 -18.78
N GLN A 141 24.22 5.19 -17.55
CA GLN A 141 23.03 5.42 -16.71
C GLN A 141 21.76 4.74 -17.24
N LEU A 142 21.91 3.52 -17.78
CA LEU A 142 20.81 2.74 -18.34
C LEU A 142 19.64 2.55 -17.35
N ASP A 143 19.93 2.48 -16.05
CA ASP A 143 18.96 2.38 -14.95
C ASP A 143 17.84 3.44 -15.03
N LEU A 144 18.17 4.63 -15.55
CA LEU A 144 17.22 5.73 -15.69
C LEU A 144 16.09 5.47 -16.69
N ARG A 145 16.16 4.40 -17.52
CA ARG A 145 15.04 4.02 -18.40
C ARG A 145 13.84 3.44 -17.68
N TYR A 146 14.02 2.83 -16.53
CA TYR A 146 12.94 2.18 -15.78
C TYR A 146 12.86 2.64 -14.31
N ALA A 147 13.75 3.56 -13.90
CA ALA A 147 13.67 4.18 -12.59
C ALA A 147 12.42 5.06 -12.43
N ASP A 148 11.98 5.21 -11.18
CA ASP A 148 11.04 6.27 -10.80
C ASP A 148 11.74 7.63 -10.89
N LEU A 149 11.46 8.36 -11.97
CA LEU A 149 12.06 9.69 -12.23
C LEU A 149 11.65 10.74 -11.19
N GLU A 150 10.51 10.61 -10.52
CA GLU A 150 10.10 11.53 -9.46
C GLU A 150 10.93 11.30 -8.21
N ALA A 151 11.12 10.03 -7.82
CA ALA A 151 12.05 9.66 -6.74
C ALA A 151 13.49 10.09 -7.07
N VAL A 152 13.94 9.85 -8.31
CA VAL A 152 15.26 10.29 -8.78
C VAL A 152 15.40 11.81 -8.69
N ASN A 153 14.42 12.58 -9.17
CA ASN A 153 14.49 14.04 -9.14
C ASN A 153 14.40 14.61 -7.71
N ARG A 154 13.65 13.97 -6.79
CA ARG A 154 13.64 14.33 -5.36
C ARG A 154 14.99 14.10 -4.67
N ALA A 155 15.69 13.03 -5.04
CA ALA A 155 16.98 12.67 -4.45
C ALA A 155 18.18 13.39 -5.11
N ARG A 156 17.98 14.06 -6.24
CA ARG A 156 18.99 14.90 -6.89
C ARG A 156 19.10 16.26 -6.20
N ARG A 157 20.16 17.00 -6.54
CA ARG A 157 20.38 18.35 -5.99
C ARG A 157 19.19 19.28 -6.30
N PRO A 158 18.81 20.18 -5.37
CA PRO A 158 17.71 21.14 -5.59
C PRO A 158 17.84 22.01 -6.85
N LEU A 159 19.08 22.30 -7.31
CA LEU A 159 19.36 23.13 -8.49
C LEU A 159 19.61 22.32 -9.78
N ALA A 160 19.58 20.99 -9.72
CA ALA A 160 19.75 20.17 -10.91
C ALA A 160 18.48 20.23 -11.76
N ARG A 161 18.62 20.44 -13.08
CA ARG A 161 17.48 20.36 -14.01
C ARG A 161 16.80 18.99 -13.85
N PRO A 162 15.48 18.93 -13.55
CA PRO A 162 14.76 17.66 -13.46
C PRO A 162 14.90 16.88 -14.77
N ILE A 163 15.21 15.59 -14.67
CA ILE A 163 15.21 14.68 -15.82
C ILE A 163 13.75 14.42 -16.18
N LYS A 164 13.38 14.76 -17.41
CA LYS A 164 12.05 14.49 -17.95
C LYS A 164 12.09 13.19 -18.75
N ARG A 165 10.93 12.57 -18.93
CA ARG A 165 10.80 11.35 -19.74
C ARG A 165 11.30 11.53 -21.17
N GLY A 166 11.01 12.67 -21.78
CA GLY A 166 11.50 13.01 -23.13
C GLY A 166 13.02 13.18 -23.23
N ASP A 167 13.73 13.30 -22.09
CA ASP A 167 15.21 13.33 -22.08
C ASP A 167 15.82 11.92 -22.14
N ILE A 168 15.05 10.86 -21.84
CA ILE A 168 15.54 9.48 -21.82
C ILE A 168 15.62 8.93 -23.24
N LEU A 169 16.84 8.70 -23.70
CA LEU A 169 17.13 8.17 -25.03
C LEU A 169 16.84 6.67 -25.13
N PRO A 170 16.14 6.24 -26.20
CA PRO A 170 15.99 4.84 -26.50
C PRO A 170 17.32 4.27 -27.07
N PRO A 171 17.64 2.98 -26.85
CA PRO A 171 18.91 2.38 -27.26
C PRO A 171 19.28 2.58 -28.73
N GLU A 172 18.27 2.60 -29.61
CA GLU A 172 18.42 2.76 -31.05
C GLU A 172 19.13 4.07 -31.40
N LYS A 173 18.95 5.14 -30.61
CA LYS A 173 19.61 6.45 -30.87
C LYS A 173 21.12 6.39 -30.70
N GLY A 174 21.61 5.71 -29.65
CA GLY A 174 23.05 5.50 -29.46
C GLY A 174 23.64 4.62 -30.56
N ARG A 175 22.90 3.58 -30.96
CA ARG A 175 23.29 2.68 -32.05
C ARG A 175 23.35 3.37 -33.42
N GLU A 176 22.39 4.26 -33.72
CA GLU A 176 22.38 5.06 -34.96
C GLU A 176 23.66 5.87 -35.09
N VAL A 177 24.06 6.57 -34.03
CA VAL A 177 25.31 7.35 -33.99
C VAL A 177 26.53 6.43 -34.12
N ALA A 178 26.56 5.31 -33.41
CA ALA A 178 27.67 4.36 -33.51
C ALA A 178 27.84 3.78 -34.92
N LYS A 179 26.72 3.46 -35.58
CA LYS A 179 26.69 2.97 -36.96
C LYS A 179 27.19 4.03 -37.93
N GLU A 180 26.78 5.29 -37.76
CA GLU A 180 27.27 6.41 -38.58
C GLU A 180 28.78 6.59 -38.44
N LEU A 181 29.32 6.45 -37.23
CA LEU A 181 30.74 6.59 -36.95
C LEU A 181 31.57 5.33 -37.24
N GLY A 182 30.93 4.19 -37.52
CA GLY A 182 31.60 2.91 -37.76
C GLY A 182 32.25 2.31 -36.51
N ILE A 183 31.70 2.57 -35.32
CA ILE A 183 32.25 2.14 -34.03
C ILE A 183 31.26 1.23 -33.28
N PRO A 184 31.72 0.33 -32.39
CA PRO A 184 30.83 -0.48 -31.57
C PRO A 184 30.11 0.36 -30.50
N TYR A 185 28.91 -0.09 -30.12
CA TYR A 185 28.05 0.53 -29.12
C TYR A 185 27.74 -0.43 -27.98
N TYR A 186 27.80 0.07 -26.75
CA TYR A 186 27.43 -0.63 -25.53
C TYR A 186 26.68 0.31 -24.59
N GLU A 187 25.93 -0.27 -23.67
CA GLU A 187 25.30 0.48 -22.59
C GLU A 187 25.71 -0.06 -21.23
N THR A 188 25.66 0.82 -20.24
CA THR A 188 26.10 0.52 -18.87
C THR A 188 25.10 1.03 -17.85
N SER A 189 24.88 0.21 -16.82
CA SER A 189 24.27 0.63 -15.57
C SER A 189 25.24 0.29 -14.44
N VAL A 190 25.80 1.32 -13.80
CA VAL A 190 26.60 1.12 -12.59
C VAL A 190 25.71 0.68 -11.42
N PHE A 191 24.45 1.09 -11.42
CA PHE A 191 23.45 0.67 -10.43
C PHE A 191 23.24 -0.85 -10.48
N ASP A 192 23.01 -1.40 -11.68
CA ASP A 192 22.72 -2.84 -11.87
C ASP A 192 23.96 -3.67 -12.14
N GLN A 193 25.15 -3.06 -12.11
CA GLN A 193 26.41 -3.67 -12.53
C GLN A 193 26.37 -4.28 -13.95
N PHE A 194 25.53 -3.69 -14.81
CA PHE A 194 25.33 -4.16 -16.18
C PHE A 194 26.29 -3.50 -17.16
N GLY A 195 26.84 -4.29 -18.08
CA GLY A 195 27.62 -3.82 -19.22
C GLY A 195 29.03 -3.30 -18.93
N ILE A 196 29.40 -3.15 -17.66
CA ILE A 196 30.73 -2.65 -17.26
C ILE A 196 31.82 -3.55 -17.84
N LYS A 197 31.73 -4.86 -17.60
CA LYS A 197 32.69 -5.84 -18.13
C LYS A 197 32.69 -5.85 -19.67
N ASP A 198 31.51 -5.82 -20.28
CA ASP A 198 31.37 -5.83 -21.75
C ASP A 198 32.10 -4.67 -22.40
N VAL A 199 31.94 -3.45 -21.87
CA VAL A 199 32.61 -2.25 -22.38
C VAL A 199 34.12 -2.42 -22.36
N PHE A 200 34.69 -2.81 -21.22
CA PHE A 200 36.14 -2.86 -21.07
C PHE A 200 36.77 -4.06 -21.78
N ASP A 201 36.15 -5.23 -21.76
CA ASP A 201 36.62 -6.39 -22.53
C ASP A 201 36.61 -6.10 -24.03
N ASN A 202 35.56 -5.44 -24.54
CA ASN A 202 35.46 -5.13 -25.95
C ASN A 202 36.33 -3.95 -26.39
N ALA A 203 36.60 -3.00 -25.49
CA ALA A 203 37.65 -2.00 -25.68
C ALA A 203 39.04 -2.65 -25.77
N ILE A 204 39.34 -3.63 -24.91
CA ILE A 204 40.57 -4.43 -24.96
C ILE A 204 40.66 -5.19 -26.28
N ARG A 205 39.60 -5.90 -26.71
CA ARG A 205 39.56 -6.59 -28.01
C ARG A 205 39.85 -5.65 -29.17
N ALA A 206 39.24 -4.46 -29.18
CA ALA A 206 39.47 -3.46 -30.21
C ALA A 206 40.93 -2.99 -30.24
N ALA A 207 41.53 -2.72 -29.07
CA ALA A 207 42.95 -2.36 -28.94
C ALA A 207 43.87 -3.48 -29.45
N LEU A 208 43.65 -4.72 -29.01
CA LEU A 208 44.46 -5.88 -29.38
C LEU A 208 44.35 -6.20 -30.88
N ILE A 209 43.17 -6.05 -31.49
CA ILE A 209 43.00 -6.19 -32.94
C ILE A 209 43.80 -5.12 -33.68
N SER A 210 43.71 -3.85 -33.27
CA SER A 210 44.49 -2.77 -33.87
C SER A 210 46.00 -3.03 -33.75
N ARG A 211 46.45 -3.49 -32.57
CA ARG A 211 47.84 -3.88 -32.31
C ARG A 211 48.27 -5.06 -33.20
N ARG A 212 47.42 -6.08 -33.39
CA ARG A 212 47.69 -7.20 -34.31
C ARG A 212 47.88 -6.74 -35.76
N HIS A 213 47.11 -5.75 -36.21
CA HIS A 213 47.29 -5.18 -37.55
C HIS A 213 48.63 -4.44 -37.71
N LEU A 214 49.16 -3.85 -36.63
CA LEU A 214 50.46 -3.18 -36.62
C LEU A 214 51.64 -4.13 -36.35
N GLN A 215 51.41 -5.21 -35.60
CA GLN A 215 52.43 -6.15 -35.10
C GLN A 215 52.05 -7.59 -35.42
N PHE A 216 51.88 -7.92 -36.70
CA PHE A 216 51.35 -9.22 -37.14
C PHE A 216 52.20 -10.45 -36.74
N TRP A 217 53.48 -10.24 -36.39
CA TRP A 217 54.39 -11.27 -35.88
C TRP A 217 53.99 -11.81 -34.50
N LYS A 218 53.16 -11.08 -33.75
CA LYS A 218 52.65 -11.50 -32.43
C LYS A 218 51.58 -12.59 -32.56
N SER A 219 51.99 -13.85 -32.57
CA SER A 219 51.12 -15.01 -32.78
C SER A 219 50.06 -15.20 -31.69
N HIS A 220 50.34 -14.80 -30.45
CA HIS A 220 49.38 -14.91 -29.34
C HIS A 220 48.13 -14.04 -29.54
N LEU A 221 48.18 -13.00 -30.39
CA LEU A 221 47.03 -12.15 -30.71
C LEU A 221 46.11 -12.74 -31.79
N LYS A 222 46.44 -13.89 -32.39
CA LYS A 222 45.67 -14.47 -33.51
C LYS A 222 44.25 -14.88 -33.11
N LYS A 223 44.04 -15.29 -31.85
CA LYS A 223 42.76 -15.76 -31.32
C LYS A 223 41.82 -14.66 -30.81
N VAL A 224 42.31 -13.41 -30.74
CA VAL A 224 41.50 -12.27 -30.28
C VAL A 224 40.30 -12.10 -31.20
N GLN A 225 39.12 -12.08 -30.59
CA GLN A 225 37.84 -11.98 -31.28
C GLN A 225 37.49 -10.51 -31.56
N LYS A 226 36.65 -10.28 -32.58
CA LYS A 226 36.03 -8.95 -32.79
C LYS A 226 35.18 -8.58 -31.57
N PRO A 227 35.00 -7.28 -31.26
CA PRO A 227 34.11 -6.84 -30.18
C PRO A 227 32.77 -7.57 -30.19
N LEU A 228 32.44 -8.23 -29.08
CA LEU A 228 31.27 -9.10 -28.91
C LEU A 228 29.98 -8.27 -28.88
N LEU A 229 28.86 -8.91 -29.21
CA LEU A 229 27.54 -8.30 -29.02
C LEU A 229 27.20 -8.31 -27.53
N GLN A 230 26.57 -7.24 -27.06
CA GLN A 230 25.98 -7.17 -25.73
C GLN A 230 24.49 -7.54 -25.83
N ALA A 231 24.05 -8.51 -25.02
CA ALA A 231 22.65 -8.82 -24.86
C ALA A 231 21.93 -7.65 -24.19
N PRO A 232 20.68 -7.32 -24.55
CA PRO A 232 19.97 -6.19 -23.95
C PRO A 232 19.69 -6.42 -22.47
N PHE A 233 19.70 -5.34 -21.70
CA PHE A 233 19.33 -5.39 -20.28
C PHE A 233 17.82 -5.53 -20.13
N LEU A 234 17.36 -6.65 -19.57
CA LEU A 234 15.98 -6.82 -19.12
C LEU A 234 15.85 -6.26 -17.70
N PRO A 235 15.09 -5.18 -17.47
CA PRO A 235 14.90 -4.66 -16.13
C PRO A 235 14.24 -5.69 -15.21
N PRO A 236 14.57 -5.68 -13.90
CA PRO A 236 13.88 -6.53 -12.94
C PRO A 236 12.38 -6.20 -12.91
N LYS A 237 11.55 -7.22 -12.63
CA LYS A 237 10.13 -7.00 -12.37
C LYS A 237 9.95 -6.14 -11.11
N ALA A 238 9.06 -5.16 -11.15
CA ALA A 238 8.68 -4.43 -9.96
C ALA A 238 8.06 -5.40 -8.94
N PRO A 239 8.35 -5.27 -7.63
CA PRO A 239 7.66 -6.04 -6.60
C PRO A 239 6.18 -5.65 -6.51
N PRO A 240 5.29 -6.56 -6.11
CA PRO A 240 3.89 -6.23 -5.90
C PRO A 240 3.72 -5.23 -4.76
N PRO A 241 2.73 -4.31 -4.84
CA PRO A 241 2.43 -3.39 -3.75
C PRO A 241 1.95 -4.16 -2.52
N VAL A 242 2.43 -3.74 -1.35
CA VAL A 242 2.02 -4.32 -0.07
C VAL A 242 0.77 -3.59 0.42
N ILE A 243 -0.30 -4.34 0.68
CA ILE A 243 -1.53 -3.82 1.29
C ILE A 243 -1.24 -3.40 2.72
N LYS A 244 -1.49 -2.13 3.04
CA LYS A 244 -1.34 -1.54 4.36
C LYS A 244 -2.71 -1.48 5.03
N VAL A 245 -2.83 -2.22 6.12
CA VAL A 245 -3.98 -2.11 7.02
C VAL A 245 -3.64 -1.05 8.06
N PRO A 246 -4.39 0.06 8.16
CA PRO A 246 -4.15 1.05 9.21
C PRO A 246 -4.39 0.41 10.58
N GLU A 247 -3.82 1.00 11.63
CA GLU A 247 -4.21 0.58 12.97
C GLU A 247 -5.72 0.79 13.16
N CYS A 248 -6.39 -0.19 13.77
CA CYS A 248 -7.81 -0.07 14.06
C CYS A 248 -8.04 1.24 14.84
N PRO A 249 -9.02 2.09 14.46
CA PRO A 249 -9.35 3.27 15.24
C PRO A 249 -9.54 2.86 16.69
N SER A 250 -8.79 3.45 17.62
CA SER A 250 -8.75 3.07 19.04
C SER A 250 -10.03 3.42 19.82
N ALA A 251 -11.15 3.57 19.13
CA ALA A 251 -12.44 4.06 19.64
C ALA A 251 -13.28 2.99 20.39
N GLY A 252 -12.69 1.89 20.87
CA GLY A 252 -13.47 0.71 21.27
C GLY A 252 -13.89 0.65 22.73
N THR A 253 -12.96 0.84 23.67
CA THR A 253 -13.24 0.59 25.10
C THR A 253 -13.51 1.86 25.90
N SER A 254 -12.83 2.97 25.56
CA SER A 254 -13.08 4.28 26.20
C SER A 254 -14.41 4.89 25.78
N ASP A 255 -14.87 4.65 24.54
CA ASP A 255 -16.08 5.30 24.02
C ASP A 255 -17.37 4.59 24.43
N ALA A 256 -17.34 3.29 24.71
CA ALA A 256 -18.55 2.62 25.22
C ALA A 256 -19.03 3.25 26.54
N ALA A 257 -18.11 3.58 27.45
CA ALA A 257 -18.46 4.23 28.70
C ALA A 257 -19.09 5.63 28.51
N CYS A 258 -18.82 6.31 27.38
CA CYS A 258 -19.43 7.61 27.09
C CYS A 258 -20.96 7.51 26.89
N LEU A 259 -21.47 6.33 26.50
CA LEU A 259 -22.92 6.09 26.44
C LEU A 259 -23.58 6.09 27.83
N LEU A 260 -22.85 5.95 28.93
CA LEU A 260 -23.43 6.11 30.26
C LEU A 260 -23.67 7.59 30.61
N ASP A 261 -22.79 8.47 30.13
CA ASP A 261 -22.93 9.92 30.32
C ASP A 261 -23.88 10.53 29.26
N ASN A 262 -23.92 9.94 28.07
CA ASN A 262 -24.84 10.27 26.98
C ASN A 262 -25.69 9.06 26.55
N PRO A 263 -26.69 8.62 27.35
CA PRO A 263 -27.51 7.41 27.13
C PRO A 263 -28.44 7.43 25.90
N LEU A 264 -27.87 7.56 24.70
CA LEU A 264 -28.55 7.39 23.42
C LEU A 264 -29.09 5.97 23.27
N CYS A 265 -30.39 5.83 23.00
CA CYS A 265 -31.05 4.53 22.86
C CYS A 265 -31.02 3.65 24.13
N ALA A 266 -30.85 4.26 25.31
CA ALA A 266 -30.96 3.53 26.57
C ALA A 266 -32.34 2.88 26.73
N ASP A 267 -32.33 1.60 27.08
CA ASP A 267 -33.50 0.73 27.19
C ASP A 267 -33.68 0.14 28.60
N VAL A 268 -32.79 0.49 29.54
CA VAL A 268 -32.92 0.20 30.97
C VAL A 268 -32.67 1.46 31.82
N LEU A 269 -33.42 1.58 32.91
CA LEU A 269 -33.33 2.64 33.91
C LEU A 269 -33.20 1.98 35.29
N PHE A 270 -32.11 2.29 35.99
CA PHE A 270 -31.93 1.92 37.39
C PHE A 270 -32.45 3.03 38.31
N VAL A 271 -33.23 2.65 39.32
CA VAL A 271 -33.75 3.55 40.36
C VAL A 271 -33.09 3.20 41.69
N LEU A 272 -32.36 4.16 42.26
CA LEU A 272 -31.64 4.05 43.54
C LEU A 272 -32.25 5.02 44.55
N HIS A 273 -32.55 4.53 45.75
CA HIS A 273 -33.14 5.31 46.85
C HIS A 273 -34.36 6.16 46.44
N ASP A 274 -35.13 5.71 45.44
CA ASP A 274 -36.31 6.37 44.86
C ASP A 274 -36.11 7.78 44.25
N GLU A 275 -34.88 8.31 44.24
CA GLU A 275 -34.56 9.64 43.70
C GLU A 275 -33.50 9.61 42.59
N GLU A 276 -32.54 8.68 42.67
CA GLU A 276 -31.44 8.61 41.71
C GLU A 276 -31.77 7.70 40.52
N HIS A 277 -31.67 8.25 39.32
CA HIS A 277 -32.06 7.61 38.07
C HIS A 277 -30.83 7.45 37.16
N ILE A 278 -30.51 6.21 36.76
CA ILE A 278 -29.34 5.92 35.92
C ILE A 278 -29.79 5.14 34.68
N PHE A 279 -29.73 5.78 33.52
CA PHE A 279 -29.99 5.12 32.24
C PHE A 279 -28.80 4.28 31.80
N ALA A 280 -29.08 3.11 31.23
CA ALA A 280 -28.08 2.20 30.67
C ALA A 280 -28.68 1.38 29.53
N HIS A 281 -27.94 0.37 29.07
CA HIS A 281 -28.25 -0.40 27.87
C HIS A 281 -28.15 -1.90 28.18
N ARG A 282 -29.25 -2.64 28.01
CA ARG A 282 -29.33 -4.08 28.30
C ARG A 282 -28.21 -4.85 27.62
N ILE A 283 -27.94 -4.57 26.34
CA ILE A 283 -26.92 -5.29 25.56
C ILE A 283 -25.51 -5.20 26.17
N TYR A 284 -25.08 -4.03 26.65
CA TYR A 284 -23.75 -3.87 27.25
C TYR A 284 -23.64 -4.58 28.60
N LEU A 285 -24.71 -4.54 29.39
CA LEU A 285 -24.77 -5.17 30.71
C LEU A 285 -24.84 -6.69 30.59
N ALA A 286 -25.75 -7.20 29.75
CA ALA A 286 -25.97 -8.62 29.52
C ALA A 286 -24.77 -9.32 28.87
N THR A 287 -24.02 -8.62 28.02
CA THR A 287 -22.80 -9.19 27.42
C THR A 287 -21.60 -9.18 28.37
N SER A 288 -21.65 -8.38 29.43
CA SER A 288 -20.55 -8.20 30.37
C SER A 288 -20.78 -8.87 31.72
N SER A 289 -22.02 -9.27 32.03
CA SER A 289 -22.42 -9.93 33.27
C SER A 289 -23.52 -10.94 33.03
N SER A 290 -23.27 -12.19 33.44
CA SER A 290 -24.30 -13.24 33.42
C SER A 290 -25.49 -12.89 34.28
N LYS A 291 -25.29 -12.22 35.43
CA LYS A 291 -26.40 -11.82 36.30
C LYS A 291 -27.36 -10.86 35.59
N PHE A 292 -26.84 -9.88 34.85
CA PHE A 292 -27.67 -8.98 34.05
C PHE A 292 -28.27 -9.69 32.82
N TYR A 293 -27.56 -10.63 32.22
CA TYR A 293 -28.09 -11.45 31.13
C TYR A 293 -29.33 -12.23 31.56
N ASP A 294 -29.26 -12.93 32.68
CA ASP A 294 -30.37 -13.73 33.22
C ASP A 294 -31.53 -12.83 33.66
N LEU A 295 -31.21 -11.69 34.31
CA LEU A 295 -32.21 -10.69 34.72
C LEU A 295 -33.06 -10.22 33.53
N PHE A 296 -32.42 -9.83 32.42
CA PHE A 296 -33.14 -9.30 31.27
C PHE A 296 -33.79 -10.38 30.40
N LEU A 297 -33.34 -11.64 30.50
CA LEU A 297 -34.03 -12.77 29.85
C LEU A 297 -35.36 -13.10 30.51
N MET A 298 -35.44 -13.03 31.85
CA MET A 298 -36.71 -13.26 32.59
C MET A 298 -37.85 -12.36 32.10
N GLU A 299 -37.53 -11.13 31.70
CA GLU A 299 -38.50 -10.19 31.14
C GLU A 299 -39.02 -10.61 29.74
N CYS A 300 -38.19 -11.29 28.94
CA CYS A 300 -38.54 -11.69 27.58
C CYS A 300 -39.46 -12.91 27.53
N GLU A 301 -39.46 -13.80 28.54
CA GLU A 301 -40.27 -15.02 28.55
C GLU A 301 -41.76 -14.77 28.81
N GLU A 302 -42.14 -13.62 29.41
CA GLU A 302 -43.52 -13.34 29.84
C GLU A 302 -44.26 -12.26 29.04
N SER A 303 -43.80 -11.89 27.84
CA SER A 303 -44.63 -11.13 26.89
C SER A 303 -45.32 -12.04 25.87
N PRO A 304 -46.40 -12.78 26.21
CA PRO A 304 -47.25 -13.37 25.18
C PRO A 304 -48.01 -12.24 24.47
N CYS A 305 -48.02 -12.33 23.15
CA CYS A 305 -48.71 -11.49 22.18
C CYS A 305 -49.91 -10.71 22.76
N TRP A 306 -49.80 -9.38 22.81
CA TRP A 306 -50.97 -8.51 22.75
C TRP A 306 -51.59 -8.73 21.37
N GLY A 307 -52.50 -9.70 21.30
CA GLY A 307 -53.34 -9.94 20.14
C GLY A 307 -54.14 -8.68 19.82
N GLY A 308 -54.14 -8.33 18.53
CA GLY A 308 -54.96 -7.33 17.86
C GLY A 308 -56.00 -6.60 18.71
N GLY A 309 -55.59 -5.48 19.29
CA GLY A 309 -56.49 -4.36 19.54
C GLY A 309 -56.09 -3.27 18.57
N ALA A 310 -56.96 -2.94 17.62
CA ALA A 310 -56.87 -1.72 16.83
C ALA A 310 -56.99 -0.52 17.78
N GLY A 311 -55.88 -0.18 18.43
CA GLY A 311 -55.71 0.99 19.26
C GLY A 311 -55.14 2.10 18.39
N GLU A 312 -55.97 3.10 18.15
CA GLU A 312 -55.74 4.25 17.28
C GLU A 312 -54.32 4.83 17.45
N GLU A 313 -53.59 4.87 16.34
CA GLU A 313 -52.37 5.66 16.23
C GLU A 313 -52.72 7.12 16.56
N VAL A 314 -52.22 7.60 17.70
CA VAL A 314 -52.22 9.04 17.99
C VAL A 314 -51.33 9.70 16.93
N PRO A 315 -51.87 10.54 16.02
CA PRO A 315 -51.08 11.06 14.92
C PRO A 315 -50.06 12.05 15.48
N CYS A 316 -48.77 11.78 15.28
CA CYS A 316 -47.75 12.81 15.36
C CYS A 316 -48.12 13.91 14.36
N ARG A 317 -48.58 15.05 14.87
CA ARG A 317 -48.89 16.25 14.08
C ARG A 317 -47.80 16.52 13.07
N ASP A 318 -48.22 16.63 11.82
CA ASP A 318 -47.47 17.15 10.67
C ASP A 318 -46.56 18.32 11.06
N PHE A 319 -45.29 18.03 11.35
CA PHE A 319 -44.23 18.98 11.07
C PHE A 319 -43.94 18.89 9.57
N GLN A 320 -44.89 19.35 8.76
CA GLN A 320 -44.65 19.75 7.37
C GLN A 320 -43.83 21.05 7.37
N GLY A 321 -42.63 20.99 7.93
CA GLY A 321 -41.55 21.92 7.67
C GLY A 321 -40.96 21.55 6.31
N ARG A 322 -41.60 22.05 5.26
CA ARG A 322 -41.21 22.01 3.85
C ARG A 322 -39.68 22.14 3.66
N THR A 323 -38.96 21.02 3.64
CA THR A 323 -37.59 20.96 3.13
C THR A 323 -37.70 21.10 1.62
N GLN A 324 -37.60 22.33 1.12
CA GLN A 324 -37.57 22.59 -0.32
C GLN A 324 -36.32 21.92 -0.89
N SER A 325 -36.59 20.88 -1.67
CA SER A 325 -35.63 20.23 -2.55
C SER A 325 -34.86 21.28 -3.36
N LEU A 326 -33.53 21.28 -3.25
CA LEU A 326 -32.63 22.01 -4.13
C LEU A 326 -32.74 21.41 -5.54
N GLY A 327 -33.67 21.95 -6.33
CA GLY A 327 -33.77 21.70 -7.77
C GLY A 327 -33.30 22.92 -8.54
N SER A 328 -32.12 22.78 -9.13
CA SER A 328 -31.62 23.40 -10.39
C SER A 328 -32.03 24.84 -10.74
N ALA A 329 -30.99 25.66 -10.84
CA ALA A 329 -30.95 26.97 -11.47
C ALA A 329 -31.68 27.04 -12.82
N GLU A 330 -32.53 28.04 -12.98
CA GLU A 330 -32.65 28.81 -14.22
C GLU A 330 -32.98 30.28 -13.90
N GLU A 331 -32.45 31.12 -14.79
CA GLU A 331 -32.26 32.55 -14.70
C GLU A 331 -33.56 33.36 -14.80
N GLY A 332 -33.58 34.54 -14.18
CA GLY A 332 -34.34 35.67 -14.74
C GLY A 332 -35.17 36.52 -13.78
N LYS A 333 -34.69 37.76 -13.61
CA LYS A 333 -35.42 39.03 -13.37
C LYS A 333 -35.76 39.45 -11.93
N GLU A 334 -34.86 40.32 -11.45
CA GLU A 334 -35.12 41.66 -10.89
C GLU A 334 -36.22 41.85 -9.83
N GLY A 335 -35.78 42.00 -8.56
CA GLY A 335 -36.17 43.04 -7.59
C GLY A 335 -37.64 43.18 -7.14
N PRO A 336 -37.94 43.88 -6.02
CA PRO A 336 -37.07 44.71 -5.19
C PRO A 336 -36.95 44.27 -3.72
N GLN A 337 -35.88 44.76 -3.11
CA GLN A 337 -35.51 44.67 -1.71
C GLN A 337 -36.60 45.20 -0.76
N ARG A 338 -36.96 44.42 0.27
CA ARG A 338 -37.45 44.94 1.54
C ARG A 338 -36.92 44.08 2.69
N THR A 339 -35.87 44.59 3.33
CA THR A 339 -35.53 44.35 4.73
C THR A 339 -36.60 44.97 5.64
N PRO A 340 -37.03 44.28 6.70
CA PRO A 340 -36.84 44.83 8.04
C PRO A 340 -36.35 43.72 9.00
N GLN A 341 -35.15 43.86 9.58
CA GLN A 341 -34.92 44.51 10.87
C GLN A 341 -35.84 44.00 11.98
N ALA A 342 -35.22 43.15 12.80
CA ALA A 342 -35.66 42.69 14.10
C ALA A 342 -35.57 43.84 15.12
N ASP A 343 -36.59 43.94 15.96
CA ASP A 343 -36.43 44.46 17.31
C ASP A 343 -37.52 43.86 18.24
N PRO A 344 -37.24 43.76 19.55
CA PRO A 344 -37.86 42.79 20.45
C PRO A 344 -39.04 43.39 21.22
N GLY A 345 -40.06 42.57 21.47
CA GLY A 345 -41.23 43.02 22.23
C GLY A 345 -42.03 41.87 22.82
N ALA A 346 -41.92 41.78 24.15
CA ALA A 346 -42.95 41.33 25.08
C ALA A 346 -43.40 39.86 25.05
N SER A 347 -42.81 39.10 25.97
CA SER A 347 -43.53 38.37 27.02
C SER A 347 -45.02 38.07 26.76
N SER A 348 -45.31 36.85 26.34
CA SER A 348 -46.46 36.12 26.86
C SER A 348 -45.98 34.75 27.32
N GLY A 349 -45.87 34.60 28.65
CA GLY A 349 -45.85 33.28 29.26
C GLY A 349 -47.17 32.62 28.90
N GLN A 350 -47.12 31.66 28.00
CA GLN A 350 -48.14 30.65 27.88
C GLN A 350 -47.55 29.39 28.49
N ASP A 351 -47.95 29.15 29.73
CA ASP A 351 -47.81 27.88 30.42
C ASP A 351 -48.30 26.78 29.48
N LEU A 352 -47.36 25.99 28.97
CA LEU A 352 -47.63 24.74 28.27
C LEU A 352 -48.27 23.78 29.29
N PRO A 353 -49.51 23.32 29.07
CA PRO A 353 -50.24 22.61 30.11
C PRO A 353 -49.62 21.23 30.33
N GLU A 354 -49.19 21.01 31.56
CA GLU A 354 -48.69 19.76 32.14
C GLU A 354 -49.77 18.65 32.22
N SER A 355 -50.85 18.73 31.44
CA SER A 355 -52.06 17.92 31.61
C SER A 355 -52.26 16.76 30.60
N LEU A 356 -51.22 16.34 29.88
CA LEU A 356 -51.28 15.14 29.03
C LEU A 356 -50.54 13.92 29.60
N ALA A 357 -50.10 13.98 30.87
CA ALA A 357 -49.51 12.84 31.57
C ALA A 357 -50.49 12.10 32.51
N LEU A 358 -51.77 12.51 32.58
CA LEU A 358 -52.76 11.90 33.48
C LEU A 358 -54.04 11.52 32.71
N GLN A 359 -53.96 10.50 31.85
CA GLN A 359 -55.08 9.63 31.46
C GLN A 359 -54.62 8.53 30.48
N MET A 360 -53.67 7.72 30.91
CA MET A 360 -53.72 6.29 30.60
C MET A 360 -53.80 5.63 31.97
N GLU A 361 -55.00 5.18 32.33
CA GLU A 361 -55.18 4.34 33.51
C GLU A 361 -54.19 3.18 33.40
N ALA A 362 -53.25 3.15 34.35
CA ALA A 362 -52.34 2.06 34.55
C ALA A 362 -53.17 0.81 34.84
N SER A 363 -53.46 0.03 33.79
CA SER A 363 -53.66 -1.39 33.97
C SER A 363 -52.42 -1.91 34.69
N GLY A 364 -52.59 -2.32 35.94
CA GLY A 364 -51.50 -2.69 36.84
C GLY A 364 -50.62 -3.75 36.21
N SER A 365 -49.46 -3.34 35.67
CA SER A 365 -48.37 -4.27 35.38
C SER A 365 -47.82 -4.67 36.74
N GLU A 366 -48.20 -5.85 37.23
CA GLU A 366 -47.59 -6.47 38.41
C GLU A 366 -46.07 -6.52 38.18
N GLY A 367 -45.31 -5.69 38.88
CA GLY A 367 -43.85 -5.71 38.79
C GLY A 367 -43.29 -6.98 39.42
N HIS A 368 -42.29 -7.59 38.81
CA HIS A 368 -41.64 -8.77 39.38
C HIS A 368 -40.91 -8.38 40.67
N ALA A 369 -41.25 -9.00 41.79
CA ALA A 369 -40.47 -8.90 43.02
C ALA A 369 -39.21 -9.79 42.90
N LEU A 370 -38.03 -9.16 42.89
CA LEU A 370 -36.74 -9.82 42.68
C LEU A 370 -35.98 -10.12 43.98
N SER A 371 -36.54 -9.71 45.12
CA SER A 371 -35.92 -9.85 46.45
C SER A 371 -35.60 -11.29 46.85
N GLY A 372 -36.32 -12.28 46.28
CA GLY A 372 -36.04 -13.70 46.47
C GLY A 372 -34.96 -14.27 45.55
N TRP A 373 -34.73 -13.64 44.38
CA TRP A 373 -33.80 -14.10 43.35
C TRP A 373 -32.41 -13.48 43.47
N SER A 374 -32.32 -12.27 44.02
CA SER A 374 -31.05 -11.58 44.23
C SER A 374 -31.09 -10.65 45.45
N LYS A 375 -29.93 -10.38 46.03
CA LYS A 375 -29.79 -9.39 47.12
C LYS A 375 -29.72 -7.95 46.63
N GLY A 376 -29.46 -7.72 45.35
CA GLY A 376 -29.25 -6.38 44.77
C GLY A 376 -30.45 -5.78 44.06
N PHE A 377 -31.42 -6.59 43.64
CA PHE A 377 -32.60 -6.12 42.89
C PHE A 377 -33.88 -6.32 43.72
N VAL A 378 -34.67 -5.25 43.85
CA VAL A 378 -35.95 -5.27 44.58
C VAL A 378 -37.08 -5.62 43.63
N SER A 379 -37.16 -4.94 42.48
CA SER A 379 -38.20 -5.19 41.49
C SER A 379 -37.79 -4.78 40.08
N MET A 380 -38.48 -5.33 39.08
CA MET A 380 -38.31 -5.01 37.67
C MET A 380 -39.65 -4.97 36.95
N HIS A 381 -39.87 -3.94 36.13
CA HIS A 381 -41.09 -3.76 35.33
C HIS A 381 -40.82 -2.90 34.09
N ARG A 382 -41.74 -2.88 33.13
CA ARG A 382 -41.69 -1.97 31.98
C ARG A 382 -42.44 -0.69 32.26
N GLU A 383 -41.85 0.42 31.85
CA GLU A 383 -42.50 1.72 31.87
C GLU A 383 -42.18 2.48 30.58
N VAL A 384 -43.08 3.37 30.16
CA VAL A 384 -42.81 4.30 29.06
C VAL A 384 -42.18 5.56 29.65
N ARG A 385 -40.93 5.84 29.27
CA ARG A 385 -40.16 6.98 29.77
C ARG A 385 -39.64 7.85 28.63
N VAL A 386 -39.42 9.13 28.95
CA VAL A 386 -38.72 10.05 28.05
C VAL A 386 -37.23 9.91 28.28
N ASN A 387 -36.49 9.53 27.24
CA ASN A 387 -35.03 9.55 27.26
C ASN A 387 -34.55 11.01 27.42
N PRO A 388 -33.67 11.31 28.39
CA PRO A 388 -33.32 12.68 28.75
C PRO A 388 -32.56 13.42 27.66
N ILE A 389 -31.85 12.71 26.77
CA ILE A 389 -31.02 13.28 25.72
C ILE A 389 -31.78 13.36 24.41
N SER A 390 -32.30 12.22 23.93
CA SER A 390 -33.01 12.20 22.65
C SER A 390 -34.39 12.85 22.74
N LYS A 391 -34.88 13.12 23.97
CA LYS A 391 -36.22 13.65 24.28
C LYS A 391 -37.36 12.76 23.76
N ARG A 392 -37.07 11.48 23.55
CA ARG A 392 -38.01 10.52 22.96
C ARG A 392 -38.69 9.67 24.01
N VAL A 393 -39.97 9.44 23.80
CA VAL A 393 -40.80 8.53 24.58
C VAL A 393 -40.57 7.12 24.06
N GLY A 394 -40.21 6.19 24.93
CA GLY A 394 -40.02 4.79 24.57
C GLY A 394 -40.16 3.84 25.76
N PRO A 395 -40.37 2.54 25.50
CA PRO A 395 -40.41 1.54 26.55
C PRO A 395 -39.01 1.33 27.15
N VAL A 396 -38.92 1.36 28.47
CA VAL A 396 -37.69 1.18 29.25
C VAL A 396 -37.95 0.15 30.34
N THR A 397 -37.00 -0.75 30.61
CA THR A 397 -37.05 -1.59 31.80
C THR A 397 -36.61 -0.79 33.01
N VAL A 398 -37.48 -0.63 33.98
CA VAL A 398 -37.17 0.00 35.26
C VAL A 398 -36.75 -1.08 36.24
N VAL A 399 -35.51 -1.01 36.72
CA VAL A 399 -34.96 -1.92 37.73
C VAL A 399 -34.72 -1.14 39.02
N ARG A 400 -35.45 -1.48 40.09
CA ARG A 400 -35.26 -0.87 41.40
C ARG A 400 -34.17 -1.63 42.16
N LEU A 401 -33.12 -0.90 42.55
CA LEU A 401 -32.01 -1.47 43.33
C LEU A 401 -32.35 -1.53 44.82
N ASP A 402 -31.67 -2.42 45.54
CA ASP A 402 -31.80 -2.52 46.99
C ASP A 402 -31.32 -1.23 47.69
N PRO A 403 -32.01 -0.75 48.75
CA PRO A 403 -31.63 0.47 49.47
C PRO A 403 -30.23 0.46 50.10
N SER A 404 -29.57 -0.69 50.22
CA SER A 404 -28.17 -0.75 50.66
C SER A 404 -27.15 -0.39 49.57
N MET A 405 -27.58 -0.33 48.31
CA MET A 405 -26.72 -0.09 47.15
C MET A 405 -26.38 1.40 46.99
N GLN A 406 -25.09 1.73 47.00
CA GLN A 406 -24.62 3.10 46.85
C GLN A 406 -24.46 3.51 45.38
N SER A 407 -24.87 4.73 45.05
CA SER A 407 -24.85 5.23 43.66
C SER A 407 -23.45 5.40 43.06
N GLY A 408 -22.48 5.88 43.84
CA GLY A 408 -21.09 6.05 43.39
C GLY A 408 -20.46 4.74 42.91
N PRO A 409 -20.31 3.73 43.78
CA PRO A 409 -19.83 2.40 43.41
C PRO A 409 -20.61 1.74 42.27
N PHE A 410 -21.94 1.92 42.22
CA PHE A 410 -22.75 1.38 41.13
C PHE A 410 -22.40 2.01 39.77
N ARG A 411 -22.18 3.33 39.71
CA ARG A 411 -21.75 4.00 38.47
C ARG A 411 -20.38 3.50 38.00
N THR A 412 -19.44 3.28 38.91
CA THR A 412 -18.14 2.70 38.56
C THR A 412 -18.28 1.26 38.06
N LEU A 413 -19.14 0.46 38.70
CA LEU A 413 -19.45 -0.90 38.25
C LEU A 413 -20.03 -0.89 36.82
N LEU A 414 -20.98 -0.01 36.52
CA LEU A 414 -21.52 0.14 35.16
C LEU A 414 -20.41 0.53 34.17
N ARG A 415 -19.57 1.52 34.50
CA ARG A 415 -18.43 1.92 33.65
C ARG A 415 -17.48 0.75 33.36
N PHE A 416 -17.21 -0.09 34.36
CA PHE A 416 -16.43 -1.31 34.17
C PHE A 416 -17.12 -2.27 33.19
N LEU A 417 -18.44 -2.51 33.32
CA LEU A 417 -19.15 -3.38 32.38
C LEU A 417 -19.11 -2.85 30.94
N TYR A 418 -19.16 -1.53 30.74
CA TYR A 418 -19.06 -0.94 29.41
C TYR A 418 -17.65 -1.00 28.83
N SER A 419 -16.65 -0.59 29.60
CA SER A 419 -15.27 -0.42 29.13
C SER A 419 -14.38 -1.66 29.27
N GLY A 420 -14.68 -2.53 30.23
CA GLY A 420 -13.79 -3.62 30.69
C GLY A 420 -12.58 -3.14 31.49
N GLN A 421 -12.50 -1.85 31.82
CA GLN A 421 -11.40 -1.24 32.55
C GLN A 421 -11.86 -0.79 33.93
N LEU A 422 -11.01 -1.01 34.92
CA LEU A 422 -11.20 -0.54 36.29
C LEU A 422 -10.11 0.48 36.60
N ASP A 423 -10.50 1.68 37.03
CA ASP A 423 -9.56 2.71 37.46
C ASP A 423 -8.89 2.29 38.78
N GLU A 424 -7.56 2.15 38.76
CA GLU A 424 -6.77 1.86 39.96
C GLU A 424 -6.86 2.95 41.02
N LYS A 425 -7.28 4.17 40.64
CA LYS A 425 -7.48 5.32 41.52
C LYS A 425 -8.92 5.50 41.98
N GLU A 426 -9.78 4.50 41.77
CA GLU A 426 -11.17 4.55 42.24
C GLU A 426 -11.21 4.86 43.75
N LYS A 427 -12.08 5.79 44.13
CA LYS A 427 -12.09 6.36 45.48
C LYS A 427 -12.70 5.41 46.50
N ASP A 428 -13.69 4.63 46.08
CA ASP A 428 -14.44 3.72 46.93
C ASP A 428 -14.34 2.25 46.44
N LEU A 429 -13.13 1.71 46.54
CA LEU A 429 -12.87 0.30 46.23
C LEU A 429 -13.67 -0.64 47.15
N LEU A 430 -13.85 -0.29 48.42
CA LEU A 430 -14.56 -1.17 49.36
C LEU A 430 -16.05 -1.27 49.02
N GLY A 431 -16.71 -0.14 48.73
CA GLY A 431 -18.08 -0.12 48.25
C GLY A 431 -18.22 -0.85 46.92
N LEU A 432 -17.27 -0.70 46.00
CA LEU A 432 -17.26 -1.42 44.73
C LEU A 432 -17.14 -2.94 44.91
N ALA A 433 -16.29 -3.41 45.82
CA ALA A 433 -16.13 -4.84 46.12
C ALA A 433 -17.42 -5.45 46.70
N GLN A 434 -18.09 -4.73 47.62
CA GLN A 434 -19.37 -5.16 48.19
C GLN A 434 -20.45 -5.26 47.12
N MET A 435 -20.51 -4.29 46.20
CA MET A 435 -21.48 -4.29 45.11
C MET A 435 -21.22 -5.41 44.10
N ALA A 436 -19.95 -5.63 43.76
CA ALA A 436 -19.55 -6.75 42.92
C ALA A 436 -19.90 -8.10 43.55
N GLU A 437 -19.79 -8.24 44.87
CA GLU A 437 -20.21 -9.45 45.60
C GLU A 437 -21.74 -9.64 45.57
N VAL A 438 -22.51 -8.58 45.84
CA VAL A 438 -23.99 -8.61 45.84
C VAL A 438 -24.56 -8.93 44.46
N LEU A 439 -23.91 -8.45 43.39
CA LEU A 439 -24.31 -8.70 42.00
C LEU A 439 -23.59 -9.90 41.37
N GLU A 440 -22.88 -10.71 42.16
CA GLU A 440 -22.21 -11.95 41.73
C GLU A 440 -21.16 -11.75 40.62
N MET A 441 -20.50 -10.59 40.59
CA MET A 441 -19.44 -10.22 39.66
C MET A 441 -18.05 -10.53 40.24
N PHE A 442 -17.76 -11.82 40.42
CA PHE A 442 -16.55 -12.30 41.11
C PHE A 442 -15.24 -11.81 40.49
N ASP A 443 -15.16 -11.68 39.16
CA ASP A 443 -13.96 -11.17 38.49
C ASP A 443 -13.67 -9.71 38.88
N LEU A 444 -14.71 -8.86 38.93
CA LEU A 444 -14.58 -7.48 39.35
C LEU A 444 -14.18 -7.40 40.83
N ARG A 445 -14.78 -8.22 41.69
CA ARG A 445 -14.40 -8.33 43.11
C ARG A 445 -12.93 -8.68 43.27
N MET A 446 -12.46 -9.68 42.53
CA MET A 446 -11.05 -10.11 42.54
C MET A 446 -10.12 -9.01 42.02
N MET A 447 -10.53 -8.27 40.98
CA MET A 447 -9.75 -7.12 40.49
C MET A 447 -9.58 -6.02 41.53
N VAL A 448 -10.65 -5.72 42.27
CA VAL A 448 -10.63 -4.74 43.36
C VAL A 448 -9.73 -5.20 44.50
N GLU A 449 -9.81 -6.47 44.90
CA GLU A 449 -8.93 -7.06 45.92
C GLU A 449 -7.45 -6.97 45.53
N ASN A 450 -7.12 -7.28 44.28
CA ASN A 450 -5.76 -7.13 43.76
C ASN A 450 -5.27 -5.67 43.84
N ILE A 451 -6.13 -4.68 43.52
CA ILE A 451 -5.76 -3.25 43.64
C ILE A 451 -5.52 -2.88 45.10
N MET A 452 -6.41 -3.30 46.00
CA MET A 452 -6.28 -3.04 47.44
C MET A 452 -4.98 -3.63 48.02
N ASN A 453 -4.57 -4.81 47.52
CA ASN A 453 -3.33 -5.48 47.92
C ASN A 453 -2.07 -4.97 47.18
N LYS A 454 -2.20 -3.97 46.29
CA LYS A 454 -1.12 -3.44 45.43
C LYS A 454 -0.56 -4.46 44.42
N GLU A 455 -1.39 -5.40 44.00
CA GLU A 455 -1.10 -6.46 43.04
C GLU A 455 -1.89 -6.28 41.72
N ALA A 456 -2.22 -5.03 41.37
CA ALA A 456 -3.01 -4.69 40.19
C ALA A 456 -2.45 -5.25 38.86
N PHE A 457 -1.14 -5.55 38.80
CA PHE A 457 -0.54 -6.22 37.65
C PHE A 457 -1.18 -7.58 37.31
N MET A 458 -1.75 -8.28 38.30
CA MET A 458 -2.48 -9.54 38.10
C MET A 458 -3.80 -9.36 37.34
N ASN A 459 -4.35 -8.14 37.31
CA ASN A 459 -5.62 -7.86 36.64
C ASN A 459 -5.53 -7.95 35.12
N GLN A 460 -4.33 -7.94 34.53
CA GLN A 460 -4.16 -8.03 33.08
C GLN A 460 -4.79 -9.30 32.50
N GLU A 461 -4.66 -10.45 33.17
CA GLU A 461 -5.24 -11.71 32.70
C GLU A 461 -6.77 -11.74 32.90
N ILE A 462 -7.27 -11.14 33.99
CA ILE A 462 -8.70 -11.01 34.25
C ILE A 462 -9.35 -10.14 33.18
N THR A 463 -8.75 -8.98 32.87
CA THR A 463 -9.21 -8.06 31.82
C THR A 463 -9.22 -8.74 30.45
N LYS A 464 -8.17 -9.49 30.09
CA LYS A 464 -8.15 -10.28 28.84
C LYS A 464 -9.30 -11.29 28.79
N ALA A 465 -9.48 -12.08 29.86
CA ALA A 465 -10.55 -13.08 29.94
C ALA A 465 -11.95 -12.46 29.91
N PHE A 466 -12.13 -11.28 30.53
CA PHE A 466 -13.36 -10.49 30.46
C PHE A 466 -13.67 -10.08 29.02
N HIS A 467 -12.71 -9.48 28.31
CA HIS A 467 -12.92 -9.05 26.92
C HIS A 467 -13.20 -10.22 25.97
N VAL A 468 -12.55 -11.37 26.16
CA VAL A 468 -12.82 -12.58 25.35
C VAL A 468 -14.26 -13.09 25.58
N ARG A 469 -14.69 -13.21 26.84
CA ARG A 469 -16.07 -13.64 27.17
C ARG A 469 -17.10 -12.66 26.63
N LYS A 470 -16.88 -11.36 26.82
CA LYS A 470 -17.75 -10.30 26.30
C LYS A 470 -17.87 -10.36 24.77
N ALA A 471 -16.76 -10.48 24.06
CA ALA A 471 -16.76 -10.60 22.60
C ALA A 471 -17.53 -11.84 22.11
N ASN A 472 -17.35 -13.00 22.76
CA ASN A 472 -18.08 -14.21 22.43
C ASN A 472 -19.59 -14.08 22.68
N ARG A 473 -19.99 -13.46 23.80
CA ARG A 473 -21.40 -13.22 24.11
C ARG A 473 -22.03 -12.21 23.15
N ILE A 474 -21.31 -11.16 22.76
CA ILE A 474 -21.76 -10.20 21.72
C ILE A 474 -22.04 -10.92 20.40
N LYS A 475 -21.15 -11.83 19.97
CA LYS A 475 -21.35 -12.65 18.76
C LYS A 475 -22.60 -13.53 18.86
N GLU A 476 -22.84 -14.13 20.03
CA GLU A 476 -24.05 -14.92 20.30
C GLU A 476 -25.32 -14.07 20.25
N CYS A 477 -25.32 -12.89 20.87
CA CYS A 477 -26.48 -11.98 20.83
C CYS A 477 -26.76 -11.52 19.39
N LEU A 478 -25.73 -11.23 18.59
CA LEU A 478 -25.90 -10.90 17.17
C LEU A 478 -26.51 -12.06 16.38
N SER A 479 -26.03 -13.29 16.57
CA SER A 479 -26.51 -14.45 15.80
C SER A 479 -27.94 -14.87 16.17
N LYS A 480 -28.32 -14.73 17.44
CA LYS A 480 -29.65 -15.08 17.95
C LYS A 480 -30.66 -13.91 17.91
N GLY A 481 -30.20 -12.68 17.66
CA GLY A 481 -31.03 -11.47 17.81
C GLY A 481 -31.42 -11.17 19.26
N THR A 482 -30.71 -11.73 20.24
CA THR A 482 -31.04 -11.56 21.66
C THR A 482 -30.77 -10.12 22.09
N PHE A 483 -31.78 -9.44 22.63
CA PHE A 483 -31.77 -8.01 22.98
C PHE A 483 -31.66 -7.04 21.79
N SER A 484 -31.92 -7.48 20.56
CA SER A 484 -31.91 -6.58 19.41
C SER A 484 -33.01 -5.51 19.50
N ASP A 485 -32.66 -4.27 19.19
CA ASP A 485 -33.56 -3.10 19.20
C ASP A 485 -33.73 -2.47 17.81
N VAL A 486 -33.08 -3.04 16.79
CA VAL A 486 -33.25 -2.69 15.38
C VAL A 486 -33.16 -3.94 14.50
N THR A 487 -33.98 -3.98 13.45
CA THR A 487 -33.94 -4.95 12.37
C THR A 487 -33.74 -4.21 11.06
N PHE A 488 -32.70 -4.56 10.33
CA PHE A 488 -32.44 -4.04 8.99
C PHE A 488 -33.18 -4.89 7.97
N THR A 489 -34.02 -4.27 7.14
CA THR A 489 -34.59 -4.92 5.96
C THR A 489 -33.71 -4.68 4.75
N LEU A 490 -33.27 -5.79 4.17
CA LEU A 490 -32.29 -5.92 3.09
C LEU A 490 -32.99 -6.53 1.87
N ASP A 491 -32.31 -6.57 0.73
CA ASP A 491 -32.93 -7.02 -0.52
C ASP A 491 -33.33 -8.51 -0.50
N ASP A 492 -32.58 -9.33 0.24
CA ASP A 492 -32.71 -10.79 0.34
C ASP A 492 -33.14 -11.28 1.74
N GLY A 493 -33.53 -10.38 2.65
CA GLY A 493 -34.04 -10.76 3.96
C GLY A 493 -33.90 -9.68 5.03
N ALA A 494 -33.87 -10.10 6.30
CA ALA A 494 -33.71 -9.20 7.43
C ALA A 494 -32.63 -9.70 8.40
N ILE A 495 -31.94 -8.76 9.06
CA ILE A 495 -30.97 -9.02 10.14
C ILE A 495 -31.24 -8.09 11.32
N SER A 496 -31.28 -8.67 12.51
CA SER A 496 -31.38 -7.94 13.77
C SER A 496 -30.01 -7.48 14.28
N ALA A 497 -29.97 -6.31 14.90
CA ALA A 497 -28.77 -5.71 15.48
C ALA A 497 -29.10 -4.85 16.71
N HIS A 498 -28.08 -4.20 17.26
CA HIS A 498 -28.15 -3.45 18.52
C HIS A 498 -27.65 -2.02 18.32
N LYS A 499 -28.54 -1.01 18.37
CA LYS A 499 -28.22 0.41 18.18
C LYS A 499 -27.06 0.86 19.08
N PRO A 500 -26.99 0.53 20.38
CA PRO A 500 -25.89 1.00 21.24
C PRO A 500 -24.51 0.53 20.77
N LEU A 501 -24.39 -0.73 20.33
CA LEU A 501 -23.14 -1.27 19.79
C LEU A 501 -22.77 -0.63 18.45
N LEU A 502 -23.77 -0.30 17.62
CA LEU A 502 -23.57 0.35 16.32
C LEU A 502 -23.15 1.82 16.47
N ILE A 503 -23.79 2.57 17.37
CA ILE A 503 -23.48 3.98 17.68
C ILE A 503 -22.01 4.10 18.11
N CYS A 504 -21.53 3.26 19.03
CA CYS A 504 -20.12 3.30 19.44
C CYS A 504 -19.13 2.85 18.38
N SER A 505 -19.59 2.13 17.35
CA SER A 505 -18.70 1.44 16.41
C SER A 505 -18.59 2.10 15.05
N CYS A 506 -19.54 2.98 14.70
CA CYS A 506 -19.69 3.54 13.37
C CYS A 506 -20.32 4.94 13.45
N GLU A 507 -19.58 5.97 13.02
CA GLU A 507 -20.06 7.36 13.04
C GLU A 507 -21.33 7.56 12.18
N TRP A 508 -21.42 6.87 11.05
CA TRP A 508 -22.61 6.92 10.19
C TRP A 508 -23.85 6.39 10.94
N MET A 509 -23.69 5.29 11.68
CA MET A 509 -24.77 4.72 12.49
C MET A 509 -25.02 5.54 13.76
N ALA A 510 -23.99 6.18 14.32
CA ALA A 510 -24.14 7.15 15.41
C ALA A 510 -24.99 8.34 14.97
N ALA A 511 -24.80 8.85 13.75
CA ALA A 511 -25.62 9.92 13.19
C ALA A 511 -27.07 9.46 12.93
N MET A 512 -27.25 8.26 12.37
CA MET A 512 -28.57 7.67 12.10
C MET A 512 -29.36 7.43 13.40
N PHE A 513 -28.74 6.81 14.40
CA PHE A 513 -29.41 6.39 15.63
C PHE A 513 -29.37 7.41 16.78
N GLY A 514 -28.39 8.30 16.80
CA GLY A 514 -28.20 9.28 17.87
C GLY A 514 -28.96 10.60 17.70
N GLY A 515 -29.46 10.88 16.49
CA GLY A 515 -30.14 12.14 16.17
C GLY A 515 -31.67 12.08 16.15
N SER A 516 -32.29 13.11 15.57
CA SER A 516 -33.75 13.24 15.42
C SER A 516 -34.33 12.51 14.20
N PHE A 517 -33.54 11.76 13.45
CA PHE A 517 -33.97 10.98 12.28
C PHE A 517 -35.06 9.94 12.61
N VAL A 518 -35.80 9.46 11.62
CA VAL A 518 -36.90 8.51 11.86
C VAL A 518 -36.38 7.13 12.25
N GLU A 519 -35.23 6.74 11.72
CA GLU A 519 -34.54 5.46 11.92
C GLU A 519 -34.13 5.24 13.37
N SER A 520 -33.86 6.31 14.12
CA SER A 520 -33.56 6.21 15.54
C SER A 520 -34.78 5.80 16.37
N ALA A 521 -36.00 6.11 15.93
CA ALA A 521 -37.24 5.74 16.64
C ALA A 521 -37.79 4.39 16.15
N ASN A 522 -37.61 4.09 14.86
CA ASN A 522 -38.09 2.86 14.27
C ASN A 522 -37.29 1.64 14.74
N ARG A 523 -37.99 0.52 14.90
CA ARG A 523 -37.36 -0.81 15.09
C ARG A 523 -36.97 -1.48 13.79
N GLU A 524 -37.43 -0.94 12.67
CA GLU A 524 -37.17 -1.47 11.34
C GLU A 524 -36.56 -0.37 10.47
N VAL A 525 -35.40 -0.65 9.86
CA VAL A 525 -34.67 0.29 9.01
C VAL A 525 -34.43 -0.36 7.66
N HIS A 526 -34.97 0.24 6.60
CA HIS A 526 -34.81 -0.26 5.25
C HIS A 526 -33.49 0.22 4.63
N LEU A 527 -32.68 -0.74 4.16
CA LEU A 527 -31.37 -0.49 3.56
C LEU A 527 -31.32 -1.13 2.16
N PRO A 528 -31.70 -0.40 1.10
CA PRO A 528 -31.74 -0.95 -0.24
C PRO A 528 -30.34 -1.16 -0.83
N ASN A 529 -30.25 -2.07 -1.81
CA ASN A 529 -29.02 -2.45 -2.54
C ASN A 529 -27.94 -3.02 -1.63
N ILE A 530 -28.36 -3.79 -0.62
CA ILE A 530 -27.48 -4.45 0.36
C ILE A 530 -28.00 -5.86 0.56
N ASN A 531 -27.13 -6.85 0.39
CA ASN A 531 -27.43 -8.24 0.70
C ASN A 531 -27.11 -8.59 2.16
N LYS A 532 -27.76 -9.66 2.62
CA LYS A 532 -27.67 -10.17 3.98
C LYS A 532 -26.25 -10.54 4.39
N MET A 533 -25.49 -11.17 3.50
CA MET A 533 -24.15 -11.66 3.79
C MET A 533 -23.14 -10.52 4.03
N SER A 534 -23.15 -9.51 3.16
CA SER A 534 -22.31 -8.32 3.29
C SER A 534 -22.67 -7.55 4.56
N MET A 535 -23.96 -7.40 4.84
CA MET A 535 -24.41 -6.73 6.07
C MET A 535 -24.01 -7.52 7.32
N GLN A 536 -24.11 -8.84 7.32
CA GLN A 536 -23.65 -9.70 8.41
C GLN A 536 -22.15 -9.51 8.67
N ALA A 537 -21.33 -9.50 7.62
CA ALA A 537 -19.89 -9.26 7.75
C ALA A 537 -19.57 -7.87 8.31
N VAL A 538 -20.31 -6.83 7.90
CA VAL A 538 -20.19 -5.48 8.47
C VAL A 538 -20.56 -5.48 9.95
N LEU A 539 -21.67 -6.10 10.35
CA LEU A 539 -22.11 -6.14 11.74
C LEU A 539 -21.10 -6.88 12.63
N GLU A 540 -20.61 -8.04 12.16
CA GLU A 540 -19.54 -8.77 12.85
C GLU A 540 -18.28 -7.93 13.00
N TYR A 541 -17.88 -7.22 11.94
CA TYR A 541 -16.75 -6.29 12.00
C TYR A 541 -17.01 -5.15 12.98
N LEU A 542 -18.18 -4.53 12.98
CA LEU A 542 -18.48 -3.43 13.89
C LEU A 542 -18.37 -3.87 15.35
N TYR A 543 -18.78 -5.11 15.64
CA TYR A 543 -18.82 -5.66 17.00
C TYR A 543 -17.47 -6.22 17.46
N THR A 544 -16.64 -6.71 16.55
CA THR A 544 -15.41 -7.45 16.88
C THR A 544 -14.13 -6.76 16.42
N LYS A 545 -14.26 -5.79 15.52
CA LYS A 545 -13.18 -5.12 14.77
C LYS A 545 -12.32 -6.07 13.94
N GLN A 546 -12.84 -7.26 13.62
CA GLN A 546 -12.18 -8.29 12.83
C GLN A 546 -13.02 -8.66 11.61
N LEU A 547 -12.34 -9.06 10.53
CA LEU A 547 -13.00 -9.64 9.37
C LEU A 547 -13.10 -11.16 9.56
N SER A 548 -14.32 -11.68 9.60
CA SER A 548 -14.57 -13.13 9.55
C SER A 548 -14.48 -13.60 8.09
N PRO A 549 -13.49 -14.44 7.71
CA PRO A 549 -13.42 -14.95 6.35
C PRO A 549 -14.58 -15.93 6.09
N ASN A 550 -15.37 -15.66 5.05
CA ASN A 550 -16.41 -16.56 4.55
C ASN A 550 -16.18 -16.79 3.05
N LEU A 551 -16.25 -18.05 2.62
CA LEU A 551 -15.94 -18.46 1.24
C LEU A 551 -16.90 -17.88 0.20
N ASP A 552 -18.15 -17.62 0.60
CA ASP A 552 -19.20 -17.15 -0.30
C ASP A 552 -19.32 -15.61 -0.34
N LEU A 553 -18.48 -14.89 0.41
CA LEU A 553 -18.54 -13.44 0.52
C LEU A 553 -17.76 -12.78 -0.62
N ASP A 554 -18.44 -12.00 -1.46
CA ASP A 554 -17.79 -11.18 -2.49
C ASP A 554 -17.01 -10.02 -1.84
N PRO A 555 -15.67 -9.97 -1.96
CA PRO A 555 -14.87 -8.90 -1.38
C PRO A 555 -15.25 -7.50 -1.89
N LEU A 556 -15.68 -7.39 -3.14
CA LEU A 556 -15.97 -6.10 -3.78
C LEU A 556 -17.32 -5.55 -3.36
N GLU A 557 -18.33 -6.39 -3.19
CA GLU A 557 -19.61 -5.99 -2.58
C GLU A 557 -19.41 -5.51 -1.14
N LEU A 558 -18.59 -6.25 -0.36
CA LEU A 558 -18.27 -5.85 1.00
C LEU A 558 -17.49 -4.53 1.05
N ILE A 559 -16.54 -4.31 0.14
CA ILE A 559 -15.81 -3.04 0.00
C ILE A 559 -16.77 -1.89 -0.32
N ALA A 560 -17.72 -2.10 -1.25
CA ALA A 560 -18.70 -1.09 -1.61
C ALA A 560 -19.54 -0.68 -0.39
N LEU A 561 -19.99 -1.66 0.37
CA LEU A 561 -20.76 -1.44 1.59
C LEU A 561 -19.93 -0.78 2.70
N ALA A 562 -18.69 -1.23 2.91
CA ALA A 562 -17.79 -0.65 3.90
C ALA A 562 -17.50 0.82 3.60
N ASN A 563 -17.29 1.20 2.33
CA ASN A 563 -17.13 2.60 1.94
C ASN A 563 -18.39 3.43 2.17
N ARG A 564 -19.58 2.88 1.89
CA ARG A 564 -20.87 3.55 2.17
C ARG A 564 -21.05 3.86 3.66
N PHE A 565 -20.55 2.99 4.54
CA PHE A 565 -20.53 3.21 5.99
C PHE A 565 -19.26 3.92 6.50
N CYS A 566 -18.39 4.39 5.60
CA CYS A 566 -17.13 5.07 5.93
C CYS A 566 -16.16 4.24 6.79
N LEU A 567 -16.16 2.92 6.64
CA LEU A 567 -15.34 1.97 7.41
C LEU A 567 -13.98 1.70 6.71
N THR A 568 -13.11 2.70 6.69
CA THR A 568 -11.81 2.64 5.97
C THR A 568 -10.91 1.49 6.41
N HIS A 569 -10.89 1.14 7.70
CA HIS A 569 -10.14 0.01 8.21
C HIS A 569 -10.69 -1.34 7.71
N LEU A 570 -12.03 -1.49 7.63
CA LEU A 570 -12.65 -2.67 7.04
C LEU A 570 -12.31 -2.78 5.54
N VAL A 571 -12.36 -1.67 4.80
CA VAL A 571 -11.95 -1.65 3.38
C VAL A 571 -10.54 -2.21 3.24
N ALA A 572 -9.57 -1.74 4.04
CA ALA A 572 -8.19 -2.24 3.98
C ALA A 572 -8.05 -3.73 4.35
N LEU A 573 -8.81 -4.22 5.32
CA LEU A 573 -8.85 -5.65 5.67
C LEU A 573 -9.38 -6.50 4.51
N VAL A 574 -10.42 -6.03 3.83
CA VAL A 574 -11.03 -6.75 2.70
C VAL A 574 -10.13 -6.69 1.47
N GLU A 575 -9.48 -5.55 1.19
CA GLU A 575 -8.44 -5.45 0.15
C GLU A 575 -7.31 -6.46 0.40
N GLN A 576 -6.87 -6.58 1.66
CA GLN A 576 -5.83 -7.52 2.04
C GLN A 576 -6.29 -8.97 1.83
N HIS A 577 -7.51 -9.30 2.25
CA HIS A 577 -8.08 -10.63 2.09
C HIS A 577 -8.22 -11.03 0.60
N ALA A 578 -8.74 -10.11 -0.23
CA ALA A 578 -8.87 -10.32 -1.67
C ALA A 578 -7.51 -10.63 -2.33
N VAL A 579 -6.47 -9.86 -2.00
CA VAL A 579 -5.12 -10.11 -2.50
C VAL A 579 -4.54 -11.44 -2.00
N GLN A 580 -4.82 -11.81 -0.75
CA GLN A 580 -4.37 -13.09 -0.19
C GLN A 580 -4.99 -14.28 -0.94
N GLU A 581 -6.29 -14.27 -1.22
CA GLU A 581 -6.95 -15.35 -1.95
C GLU A 581 -6.48 -15.41 -3.42
N LEU A 582 -6.35 -14.26 -4.10
CA LEU A 582 -5.76 -14.22 -5.45
C LEU A 582 -4.32 -14.75 -5.48
N THR A 583 -3.50 -14.36 -4.50
CA THR A 583 -2.10 -14.83 -4.41
C THR A 583 -2.03 -16.32 -4.14
N LYS A 584 -2.88 -16.84 -3.26
CA LYS A 584 -2.99 -18.27 -2.95
C LYS A 584 -3.44 -19.08 -4.16
N ALA A 585 -4.41 -18.58 -4.93
CA ALA A 585 -4.84 -19.19 -6.19
C ALA A 585 -3.72 -19.17 -7.25
N ALA A 586 -2.97 -18.08 -7.36
CA ALA A 586 -1.82 -18.02 -8.27
C ALA A 586 -0.72 -19.02 -7.89
N VAL A 587 -0.42 -19.16 -6.60
CA VAL A 587 0.58 -20.13 -6.09
C VAL A 587 0.13 -21.58 -6.33
N SER A 588 -1.17 -21.87 -6.29
CA SER A 588 -1.71 -23.19 -6.62
C SER A 588 -1.78 -23.48 -8.14
N GLY A 589 -1.37 -22.53 -8.98
CA GLY A 589 -1.34 -22.67 -10.44
C GLY A 589 -2.66 -22.32 -11.13
N VAL A 590 -3.64 -21.75 -10.41
CA VAL A 590 -4.88 -21.25 -10.99
C VAL A 590 -4.61 -19.92 -11.69
N SER A 591 -5.14 -19.76 -12.90
CA SER A 591 -4.99 -18.53 -13.68
C SER A 591 -5.91 -17.44 -13.14
N ILE A 592 -5.34 -16.48 -12.42
CA ILE A 592 -6.07 -15.32 -11.86
C ILE A 592 -6.26 -14.15 -12.83
N ASP A 593 -5.67 -14.21 -14.04
CA ASP A 593 -5.64 -13.09 -15.00
C ASP A 593 -7.03 -12.48 -15.31
N GLY A 594 -8.05 -13.32 -15.50
CA GLY A 594 -9.41 -12.88 -15.80
C GLY A 594 -10.09 -12.23 -14.60
N GLU A 595 -9.92 -12.80 -13.43
CA GLU A 595 -10.47 -12.28 -12.16
C GLU A 595 -9.84 -10.93 -11.80
N VAL A 596 -8.52 -10.79 -11.95
CA VAL A 596 -7.80 -9.53 -11.72
C VAL A 596 -8.29 -8.41 -12.65
N LEU A 597 -8.60 -8.73 -13.91
CA LEU A 597 -9.15 -7.74 -14.84
C LEU A 597 -10.54 -7.25 -14.41
N SER A 598 -11.38 -8.15 -13.90
CA SER A 598 -12.70 -7.80 -13.35
C SER A 598 -12.56 -6.98 -12.07
N TYR A 599 -11.65 -7.38 -11.17
CA TYR A 599 -11.39 -6.69 -9.91
C TYR A 599 -10.88 -5.26 -10.13
N LEU A 600 -10.07 -5.00 -11.15
CA LEU A 600 -9.52 -3.66 -11.40
C LEU A 600 -10.62 -2.59 -11.54
N GLU A 601 -11.64 -2.84 -12.37
CA GLU A 601 -12.70 -1.86 -12.63
C GLU A 601 -13.56 -1.64 -11.39
N LEU A 602 -13.95 -2.72 -10.71
CA LEU A 602 -14.78 -2.66 -9.52
C LEU A 602 -14.03 -2.04 -8.34
N ALA A 603 -12.74 -2.37 -8.17
CA ALA A 603 -11.89 -1.75 -7.15
C ALA A 603 -11.73 -0.25 -7.38
N GLN A 604 -11.51 0.19 -8.63
CA GLN A 604 -11.46 1.62 -8.96
C GLN A 604 -12.81 2.30 -8.73
N PHE A 605 -13.92 1.67 -9.14
CA PHE A 605 -15.27 2.21 -8.99
C PHE A 605 -15.67 2.35 -7.51
N HIS A 606 -15.28 1.39 -6.66
CA HIS A 606 -15.58 1.40 -5.23
C HIS A 606 -14.45 2.01 -4.38
N ASN A 607 -13.49 2.73 -4.95
CA ASN A 607 -12.39 3.39 -4.23
C ASN A 607 -11.49 2.45 -3.39
N ALA A 608 -11.38 1.17 -3.76
CA ALA A 608 -10.40 0.23 -3.21
C ALA A 608 -9.03 0.43 -3.87
N ASN A 609 -8.35 1.50 -3.45
CA ASN A 609 -7.13 1.99 -4.08
C ASN A 609 -5.96 1.01 -4.00
N GLN A 610 -5.81 0.26 -2.90
CA GLN A 610 -4.70 -0.67 -2.73
C GLN A 610 -4.91 -1.93 -3.56
N LEU A 611 -6.15 -2.44 -3.60
CA LEU A 611 -6.52 -3.56 -4.46
C LEU A 611 -6.37 -3.17 -5.94
N ALA A 612 -6.85 -1.99 -6.34
CA ALA A 612 -6.69 -1.49 -7.70
C ALA A 612 -5.20 -1.38 -8.09
N ALA A 613 -4.35 -0.84 -7.21
CA ALA A 613 -2.91 -0.77 -7.43
C ALA A 613 -2.26 -2.15 -7.59
N TRP A 614 -2.70 -3.14 -6.81
CA TRP A 614 -2.25 -4.52 -6.93
C TRP A 614 -2.69 -5.15 -8.26
N CYS A 615 -3.94 -4.96 -8.67
CA CYS A 615 -4.45 -5.43 -9.96
C CYS A 615 -3.67 -4.82 -11.14
N LEU A 616 -3.44 -3.50 -11.11
CA LEU A 616 -2.62 -2.80 -12.10
C LEU A 616 -1.21 -3.40 -12.19
N HIS A 617 -0.57 -3.67 -11.05
CA HIS A 617 0.74 -4.31 -10.99
C HIS A 617 0.74 -5.71 -11.63
N HIS A 618 -0.21 -6.57 -11.28
CA HIS A 618 -0.31 -7.93 -11.84
C HIS A 618 -0.47 -7.90 -13.37
N ILE A 619 -1.38 -7.06 -13.86
CA ILE A 619 -1.63 -6.90 -15.30
C ILE A 619 -0.37 -6.41 -16.00
N CYS A 620 0.31 -5.39 -15.46
CA CYS A 620 1.51 -4.83 -16.07
C CYS A 620 2.69 -5.82 -16.06
N THR A 621 2.90 -6.53 -14.96
CA THR A 621 4.03 -7.48 -14.84
C THR A 621 3.86 -8.77 -15.65
N ASN A 622 2.61 -9.11 -15.99
CA ASN A 622 2.24 -10.27 -16.81
C ASN A 622 1.65 -9.87 -18.18
N TYR A 623 1.89 -8.63 -18.62
CA TYR A 623 1.19 -7.97 -19.73
C TYR A 623 1.09 -8.82 -21.00
N ASN A 624 2.17 -9.45 -21.46
CA ASN A 624 2.14 -10.27 -22.68
C ASN A 624 1.17 -11.47 -22.57
N SER A 625 1.17 -12.14 -21.41
CA SER A 625 0.24 -13.25 -21.13
C SER A 625 -1.19 -12.73 -21.09
N VAL A 626 -1.45 -11.70 -20.28
CA VAL A 626 -2.79 -11.13 -20.11
C VAL A 626 -3.34 -10.61 -21.45
N CYS A 627 -2.56 -9.86 -22.23
CA CYS A 627 -2.96 -9.36 -23.55
C CYS A 627 -3.22 -10.45 -24.58
N SER A 628 -2.48 -11.58 -24.52
CA SER A 628 -2.70 -12.70 -25.44
C SER A 628 -4.03 -13.41 -25.17
N LYS A 629 -4.43 -13.54 -23.90
CA LYS A 629 -5.65 -14.23 -23.47
C LYS A 629 -6.89 -13.33 -23.46
N PHE A 630 -6.74 -12.09 -22.98
CA PHE A 630 -7.82 -11.15 -22.67
C PHE A 630 -7.71 -9.85 -23.47
N ARG A 631 -7.49 -9.98 -24.79
CA ARG A 631 -7.25 -8.83 -25.68
C ARG A 631 -8.43 -7.87 -25.74
N LYS A 632 -9.66 -8.38 -25.67
CA LYS A 632 -10.88 -7.55 -25.79
C LYS A 632 -11.11 -6.75 -24.52
N GLU A 633 -10.90 -7.39 -23.38
CA GLU A 633 -11.08 -6.89 -22.02
C GLU A 633 -10.07 -5.78 -21.70
N ILE A 634 -8.81 -5.93 -22.14
CA ILE A 634 -7.82 -4.86 -21.99
C ILE A 634 -8.18 -3.64 -22.83
N LYS A 635 -8.66 -3.85 -24.06
CA LYS A 635 -9.08 -2.77 -24.96
C LYS A 635 -10.37 -2.09 -24.51
N SER A 636 -11.19 -2.76 -23.71
CA SER A 636 -12.40 -2.18 -23.14
C SER A 636 -12.14 -1.37 -21.87
N LYS A 637 -10.95 -1.46 -21.26
CA LYS A 637 -10.58 -0.62 -20.10
C LYS A 637 -10.53 0.86 -20.49
N SER A 638 -10.66 1.74 -19.49
CA SER A 638 -10.53 3.20 -19.67
C SER A 638 -9.22 3.60 -20.36
N ALA A 639 -9.21 4.75 -21.01
CA ALA A 639 -8.01 5.29 -21.68
C ALA A 639 -6.82 5.43 -20.70
N ASP A 640 -7.09 5.89 -19.47
CA ASP A 640 -6.08 6.03 -18.42
C ASP A 640 -5.46 4.68 -18.04
N ASN A 641 -6.28 3.63 -17.93
CA ASN A 641 -5.79 2.28 -17.68
C ASN A 641 -4.96 1.75 -18.86
N GLN A 642 -5.40 1.97 -20.11
CA GLN A 642 -4.64 1.58 -21.29
C GLN A 642 -3.26 2.26 -21.33
N GLU A 643 -3.22 3.58 -21.10
CA GLU A 643 -1.95 4.32 -20.99
C GLU A 643 -1.09 3.76 -19.85
N TYR A 644 -1.69 3.50 -18.69
CA TYR A 644 -0.99 2.92 -17.54
C TYR A 644 -0.35 1.57 -17.89
N PHE A 645 -1.10 0.68 -18.56
CA PHE A 645 -0.59 -0.63 -18.96
C PHE A 645 0.56 -0.52 -19.94
N GLU A 646 0.42 0.29 -20.99
CA GLU A 646 1.49 0.48 -21.98
C GLU A 646 2.75 1.08 -21.36
N ARG A 647 2.58 1.97 -20.37
CA ARG A 647 3.66 2.63 -19.66
C ARG A 647 4.40 1.72 -18.69
N HIS A 648 3.70 0.85 -17.95
CA HIS A 648 4.28 0.04 -16.88
C HIS A 648 4.42 -1.45 -17.23
N ARG A 649 4.07 -1.86 -18.46
CA ARG A 649 4.20 -3.24 -18.91
C ARG A 649 5.62 -3.79 -18.75
N TRP A 650 5.66 -5.08 -18.47
CA TRP A 650 6.88 -5.87 -18.46
C TRP A 650 6.75 -7.08 -19.40
N PRO A 651 7.77 -7.35 -20.25
CA PRO A 651 8.95 -6.52 -20.50
C PRO A 651 8.60 -5.17 -21.18
N PRO A 652 9.40 -4.11 -20.98
CA PRO A 652 9.21 -2.83 -21.67
C PRO A 652 9.37 -2.94 -23.19
N VAL A 653 8.69 -2.06 -23.93
CA VAL A 653 8.72 -2.07 -25.41
C VAL A 653 10.12 -1.89 -25.98
N TRP A 654 10.93 -1.00 -25.38
CA TRP A 654 12.31 -0.77 -25.82
C TRP A 654 13.16 -2.04 -25.68
N TYR A 655 12.94 -2.85 -24.64
CA TYR A 655 13.65 -4.12 -24.47
C TYR A 655 13.26 -5.11 -25.57
N LEU A 656 11.97 -5.21 -25.91
CA LEU A 656 11.50 -6.12 -26.97
C LEU A 656 12.10 -5.76 -28.34
N LYS A 657 12.22 -4.48 -28.65
CA LYS A 657 12.90 -4.01 -29.88
C LYS A 657 14.38 -4.36 -29.87
N GLU A 658 15.04 -4.20 -28.74
CA GLU A 658 16.45 -4.52 -28.60
C GLU A 658 16.76 -6.01 -28.65
N GLU A 659 15.88 -6.83 -28.08
CA GLU A 659 16.00 -8.28 -28.15
C GLU A 659 15.84 -8.78 -29.59
N ASP A 660 14.83 -8.29 -30.33
CA ASP A 660 14.69 -8.61 -31.76
C ASP A 660 15.93 -8.20 -32.56
N HIS A 661 16.43 -6.98 -32.33
CA HIS A 661 17.65 -6.52 -32.96
C HIS A 661 18.85 -7.41 -32.63
N TYR A 662 19.06 -7.72 -31.34
CA TYR A 662 20.17 -8.56 -30.88
C TYR A 662 20.13 -9.94 -31.53
N GLN A 663 18.95 -10.59 -31.57
CA GLN A 663 18.78 -11.90 -32.21
C GLN A 663 19.02 -11.85 -33.71
N ARG A 664 18.66 -10.74 -34.39
CA ARG A 664 18.97 -10.56 -35.81
C ARG A 664 20.47 -10.44 -36.05
N VAL A 665 21.17 -9.57 -35.32
CA VAL A 665 22.61 -9.33 -35.52
C VAL A 665 23.44 -10.55 -35.08
N LYS A 666 23.00 -11.27 -34.04
CA LYS A 666 23.63 -12.53 -33.63
C LYS A 666 23.60 -13.56 -34.76
N ARG A 667 22.43 -13.77 -35.38
CA ARG A 667 22.27 -14.68 -36.54
C ARG A 667 23.11 -14.25 -37.74
N GLU A 668 23.24 -12.95 -38.00
CA GLU A 668 24.10 -12.43 -39.07
C GLU A 668 25.58 -12.74 -38.79
N ARG A 669 26.06 -12.51 -37.57
CA ARG A 669 27.44 -12.84 -37.18
C ARG A 669 27.74 -14.34 -37.26
N GLU A 670 26.82 -15.19 -36.80
CA GLU A 670 26.99 -16.65 -36.91
C GLU A 670 27.11 -17.09 -38.37
N LYS A 671 26.36 -16.48 -39.28
CA LYS A 671 26.48 -16.72 -40.74
C LYS A 671 27.82 -16.25 -41.30
N GLU A 672 28.30 -15.08 -40.90
CA GLU A 672 29.63 -14.57 -41.29
C GLU A 672 30.75 -15.50 -40.82
N ASP A 673 30.70 -15.94 -39.56
CA ASP A 673 31.73 -16.79 -38.97
C ASP A 673 31.73 -18.19 -39.62
N LEU A 674 30.55 -18.75 -39.92
CA LEU A 674 30.41 -19.97 -40.72
C LEU A 674 31.00 -19.81 -42.13
N ALA A 675 30.78 -18.66 -42.79
CA ALA A 675 31.34 -18.40 -44.12
C ALA A 675 32.86 -18.28 -44.09
N LEU A 676 33.43 -17.59 -43.09
CA LEU A 676 34.87 -17.48 -42.88
C LEU A 676 35.51 -18.85 -42.59
N ASN A 677 34.87 -19.66 -41.75
CA ASN A 677 35.34 -21.02 -41.45
C ASN A 677 35.32 -21.93 -42.68
N LYS A 678 34.28 -21.85 -43.52
CA LYS A 678 34.23 -22.56 -44.81
C LYS A 678 35.35 -22.12 -45.76
N HIS A 679 35.65 -20.83 -45.84
CA HIS A 679 36.77 -20.32 -46.65
C HIS A 679 38.13 -20.79 -46.13
N HIS A 680 38.34 -20.82 -44.81
CA HIS A 680 39.56 -21.36 -44.20
C HIS A 680 39.69 -22.87 -44.42
N SER A 681 38.60 -23.64 -44.33
CA SER A 681 38.59 -25.07 -44.64
C SER A 681 38.93 -25.34 -46.10
N ARG A 682 38.37 -24.57 -47.04
CA ARG A 682 38.70 -24.69 -48.48
C ARG A 682 40.17 -24.38 -48.77
N ARG A 683 40.74 -23.33 -48.16
CA ARG A 683 42.18 -23.05 -48.29
C ARG A 683 43.03 -24.19 -47.74
N LYS A 684 42.65 -24.78 -46.60
CA LYS A 684 43.34 -25.97 -46.07
C LYS A 684 43.23 -27.15 -47.05
N TRP A 685 42.07 -27.43 -47.62
CA TRP A 685 41.90 -28.51 -48.61
C TRP A 685 42.73 -28.30 -49.89
N CYS A 686 42.88 -27.07 -50.38
CA CYS A 686 43.73 -26.79 -51.54
C CYS A 686 45.23 -27.10 -51.31
N PHE A 687 45.71 -27.12 -50.07
CA PHE A 687 47.09 -27.51 -49.76
C PHE A 687 47.29 -29.04 -49.68
N TRP A 688 46.22 -29.83 -49.59
CA TRP A 688 46.31 -31.29 -49.47
C TRP A 688 46.03 -32.04 -50.78
N HIS A 689 45.56 -31.37 -51.83
CA HIS A 689 45.60 -31.91 -53.19
C HIS A 689 46.93 -31.59 -53.86
N SER A 690 48.00 -32.21 -53.35
CA SER A 690 49.13 -32.55 -54.21
C SER A 690 48.71 -33.78 -55.02
N SER A 691 48.20 -33.55 -56.23
CA SER A 691 48.01 -34.61 -57.21
C SER A 691 49.41 -35.10 -57.63
N PRO A 692 49.75 -36.40 -57.51
CA PRO A 692 50.99 -36.92 -58.05
C PRO A 692 50.78 -37.15 -59.55
N ALA A 693 51.05 -36.12 -60.33
CA ALA A 693 51.20 -36.24 -61.77
C ALA A 693 52.17 -35.15 -62.24
N VAL A 694 53.08 -35.54 -63.14
CA VAL A 694 54.19 -34.76 -63.74
C VAL A 694 55.44 -34.72 -62.85
N ALA A 695 56.55 -35.41 -63.15
CA ALA A 695 56.93 -36.26 -64.27
C ALA A 695 58.00 -37.26 -63.78
#